data_AF-A0A178ZUW8-F1
#
_entry.id   AF-A0A178ZUW8-F1
#
_cell.length_a   1.000
_cell.length_b   1.000
_cell.length_c   1.000
_cell.angle_alpha   90.00
_cell.angle_beta   90.00
_cell.angle_gamma   90.00
#
_symmetry.space_group_name_H-M   'P 1'
#
loop_
_entity.id
_entity.type
_entity.pdbx_description
1 polymer ?
#
loop_
_entity_poly.entity_id
_entity_poly.type
_entity_poly.pdbx_seq_one_letter_code
_entity_poly.pdbx_strand_id
1 'polypeptide(L)'
;MFSLFFSFCCRGQFAPLLLLVLSLSDGLTAFQITGALGGVNSTTGARPLRYEIHDFANSGPAFDLFILALIDLQSVNQTEELSYFQVSGIHGFPRIPWDGVSGTGSYPGFCTHAATPFPTWHRPYVALFEQLIWQYAQGIASHYPDDQRDEYSSAALSLRVPYWDWAVYPALPDVVSEPQISINTPNGWQTVNNPLYTYVFQSDAAGNGFPLSDPMANFSETVRWWSPDTKSSNQSAATAALLANAPAIQALTYLMFTSVTNYTTFSCTWPGGQWLTANNIESIHNSIHNSIGGYGHMQFPEVAGFDPSFWLHHANVDRLFAMWQALYPDSYIQPTVNAYGSYYENVGFVDSGTTALAPFHSDDGSTLFTSDDVRSTRTFGYSYPELPDWEMSPDELANNPFIKWYNQQLNAKEQAKILEQWSISVLVDRFPLNTSFCIDFFMGDAPDEVSAWPAAPNLIGTYAQFNPANVTMLHPNGYPEGQVRGEISMTHTLAAAQLSTLPAKMRLSGKLLLLSASLITHALAQARIAFTSVPALVVAGQSYNISWAGGDGSPVTITLREGDPNDLKTIATLADGVTEDFFVWDVSKSLATASDYALQITQGQDSINYSGLFSIADGSGTSTISYSGLSTTTGATNATTSVISTTSTAIASLGKSTIIPSNTTFSSATLSATTSTSFIPAVTQHMTSTSASSSSESPPSSTSAAPTAAATTSVPDAGAAGQLGSSAALVLGTSSSAHADVNVTSTMPEVNGVLKEQNQPDGGRSASGRVSSASMMRSVLSSSDSSPSESVPWSSAIGHAGTGKSGRVIERLQGDIDRLRREKQLLKTRLEEAEKENETLKTRNQSLQDRTSNYEQSHEASLRQLTRRERQVEELREELRKEKLKTAAAEAQAVAATSNEEIWRDQASQAKSLAVQKEVEYETVVACRKVDYDRHQSGLEKIKGSFDALLRRQQDDLEKQKKLEIIAEQQRQTIAQLEELTKRLTSNFKAYRNEVDAAISDLRQAANNNDQALTQKLDEMAEVTGRMRWVMKLEDIVNHNHHDPVQGQAQHSRRDHVSRPPSAHEEPLKRSRSPTKNVLTKHRRKDSAKASR
;
A
#
# COMPACT_ATOMS: atom_id res chain seq x y z
N MET A 1 -6.85 -62.46 -7.58
CA MET A 1 -6.46 -63.39 -6.50
C MET A 1 -7.63 -63.54 -5.54
N PHE A 2 -8.33 -64.69 -5.50
CA PHE A 2 -9.54 -64.88 -4.68
C PHE A 2 -9.66 -66.35 -4.21
N SER A 3 -8.75 -66.82 -3.36
CA SER A 3 -8.80 -68.15 -2.70
C SER A 3 -7.78 -68.37 -1.56
N LEU A 4 -6.97 -67.38 -1.17
CA LEU A 4 -5.79 -67.59 -0.30
C LEU A 4 -5.75 -66.69 0.95
N PHE A 5 -6.91 -66.31 1.48
CA PHE A 5 -7.05 -65.53 2.73
C PHE A 5 -8.00 -66.17 3.76
N PHE A 6 -8.13 -67.51 3.73
CA PHE A 6 -8.93 -68.27 4.69
C PHE A 6 -8.11 -69.26 5.54
N SER A 7 -6.92 -68.83 5.95
CA SER A 7 -6.13 -69.44 7.03
C SER A 7 -5.24 -68.36 7.68
N PHE A 8 -4.74 -68.61 8.89
CA PHE A 8 -3.99 -67.65 9.74
C PHE A 8 -4.77 -66.46 10.31
N CYS A 9 -5.99 -66.68 10.81
CA CYS A 9 -6.60 -65.79 11.82
C CYS A 9 -6.53 -66.43 13.22
N CYS A 10 -5.33 -66.49 13.82
CA CYS A 10 -5.12 -67.04 15.17
C CYS A 10 -3.80 -66.64 15.86
N ARG A 11 -3.64 -65.35 16.18
CA ARG A 11 -2.95 -64.80 17.39
C ARG A 11 -2.96 -63.28 17.30
N GLY A 12 -3.43 -62.61 18.35
CA GLY A 12 -3.58 -61.15 18.36
C GLY A 12 -2.39 -60.42 18.97
N GLN A 13 -1.86 -59.44 18.23
CA GLN A 13 -1.15 -58.23 18.66
C GLN A 13 -0.81 -57.41 17.40
N PHE A 14 -0.41 -56.14 17.54
CA PHE A 14 -0.18 -55.17 16.47
C PHE A 14 -1.42 -54.71 15.67
N ALA A 15 -2.15 -53.77 16.26
CA ALA A 15 -3.02 -52.84 15.54
C ALA A 15 -2.52 -51.39 15.69
N PRO A 16 -1.39 -51.04 15.05
CA PRO A 16 -1.22 -49.67 14.53
C PRO A 16 -0.55 -49.61 13.14
N LEU A 17 -0.71 -50.64 12.29
CA LEU A 17 -0.05 -50.69 10.96
C LEU A 17 -1.01 -50.84 9.77
N LEU A 18 -2.33 -50.88 10.00
CA LEU A 18 -3.34 -51.02 8.94
C LEU A 18 -4.00 -49.68 8.53
N LEU A 19 -3.56 -48.56 9.12
CA LEU A 19 -3.97 -47.20 8.73
C LEU A 19 -2.99 -46.54 7.74
N LEU A 20 -1.82 -47.13 7.49
CA LEU A 20 -0.74 -46.55 6.67
C LEU A 20 -0.79 -46.99 5.18
N VAL A 21 -1.88 -47.62 4.73
CA VAL A 21 -2.00 -48.17 3.36
C VAL A 21 -3.39 -47.90 2.75
N LEU A 22 -4.04 -46.81 3.16
CA LEU A 22 -5.20 -46.21 2.47
C LEU A 22 -4.89 -44.81 1.88
N SER A 23 -3.73 -44.25 2.18
CA SER A 23 -3.22 -42.97 1.66
C SER A 23 -2.61 -43.10 0.25
N LEU A 24 -3.35 -43.72 -0.67
CA LEU A 24 -3.00 -43.81 -2.10
C LEU A 24 -4.25 -43.64 -2.98
N SER A 25 -5.06 -42.66 -2.60
CA SER A 25 -6.11 -42.08 -3.44
C SER A 25 -6.18 -40.58 -3.14
N ASP A 26 -5.19 -39.84 -3.62
CA ASP A 26 -5.16 -38.38 -3.57
C ASP A 26 -6.20 -37.82 -4.55
N GLY A 27 -7.47 -37.94 -4.17
CA GLY A 27 -8.49 -37.02 -4.61
C GLY A 27 -8.27 -35.71 -3.87
N LEU A 28 -8.07 -34.62 -4.60
CA LEU A 28 -7.90 -33.28 -4.03
C LEU A 28 -9.16 -32.90 -3.24
N THR A 29 -9.09 -33.01 -1.92
CA THR A 29 -10.03 -32.39 -0.98
C THR A 29 -9.52 -31.00 -0.66
N ALA A 30 -10.34 -29.98 -0.88
CA ALA A 30 -9.99 -28.60 -0.62
C ALA A 30 -9.97 -28.27 0.89
N PHE A 31 -9.36 -27.16 1.27
CA PHE A 31 -9.28 -26.71 2.66
C PHE A 31 -10.60 -26.08 3.11
N GLN A 32 -11.43 -26.88 3.78
CA GLN A 32 -12.68 -26.40 4.37
C GLN A 32 -12.43 -25.30 5.42
N ILE A 33 -12.91 -24.08 5.14
CA ILE A 33 -12.86 -22.97 6.09
C ILE A 33 -14.10 -23.03 6.98
N THR A 34 -13.89 -23.37 8.25
CA THR A 34 -14.91 -23.43 9.31
C THR A 34 -14.76 -22.32 10.35
N GLY A 35 -13.66 -21.57 10.30
CA GLY A 35 -13.24 -20.66 11.38
C GLY A 35 -12.81 -21.42 12.64
N ALA A 36 -12.57 -20.67 13.71
CA ALA A 36 -12.27 -21.23 15.03
C ALA A 36 -13.56 -21.64 15.74
N LEU A 37 -13.95 -22.92 15.66
CA LEU A 37 -15.16 -23.45 16.33
C LEU A 37 -14.94 -23.82 17.80
N GLY A 38 -13.71 -23.74 18.31
CA GLY A 38 -13.39 -23.96 19.72
C GLY A 38 -14.12 -22.97 20.64
N GLY A 39 -14.57 -23.43 21.81
CA GLY A 39 -15.25 -22.59 22.81
C GLY A 39 -16.69 -22.17 22.46
N VAL A 40 -17.22 -22.54 21.29
CA VAL A 40 -18.60 -22.20 20.89
C VAL A 40 -19.62 -23.02 21.68
N ASN A 41 -20.56 -22.34 22.35
CA ASN A 41 -21.65 -22.97 23.07
C ASN A 41 -22.82 -23.24 22.12
N SER A 42 -23.01 -24.50 21.72
CA SER A 42 -24.07 -24.93 20.81
C SER A 42 -25.49 -24.83 21.36
N THR A 43 -25.68 -24.59 22.66
CA THR A 43 -26.99 -24.46 23.30
C THR A 43 -27.45 -23.00 23.40
N THR A 44 -26.55 -22.08 23.73
CA THR A 44 -26.87 -20.63 23.80
C THR A 44 -26.57 -19.89 22.50
N GLY A 45 -25.65 -20.39 21.67
CA GLY A 45 -25.07 -19.66 20.55
C GLY A 45 -23.96 -18.69 20.95
N ALA A 46 -23.51 -18.72 22.21
CA ALA A 46 -22.38 -17.91 22.70
C ALA A 46 -21.05 -18.34 22.08
N ARG A 47 -20.20 -17.37 21.75
CA ARG A 47 -18.96 -17.57 21.00
C ARG A 47 -17.82 -16.75 21.60
N PRO A 48 -16.58 -17.25 21.63
CA PRO A 48 -15.42 -16.45 21.99
C PRO A 48 -15.28 -15.19 21.14
N LEU A 49 -14.66 -14.18 21.74
CA LEU A 49 -14.60 -12.83 21.22
C LEU A 49 -13.23 -12.52 20.63
N ARG A 50 -13.20 -11.83 19.48
CA ARG A 50 -12.02 -11.08 19.06
C ARG A 50 -11.90 -9.85 19.96
N TYR A 51 -10.77 -9.63 20.60
CA TYR A 51 -10.53 -8.50 21.51
C TYR A 51 -9.66 -7.42 20.85
N GLU A 52 -9.68 -6.20 21.39
CA GLU A 52 -8.79 -5.12 20.95
C GLU A 52 -7.33 -5.48 21.32
N ILE A 53 -6.38 -5.23 20.41
CA ILE A 53 -4.97 -5.66 20.54
C ILE A 53 -4.26 -5.15 21.81
N HIS A 54 -4.58 -3.96 22.33
CA HIS A 54 -3.97 -3.42 23.54
C HIS A 54 -4.46 -4.16 24.80
N ASP A 55 -5.75 -4.51 24.87
CA ASP A 55 -6.28 -5.38 25.92
C ASP A 55 -5.78 -6.81 25.77
N PHE A 56 -5.78 -7.33 24.53
CA PHE A 56 -5.37 -8.69 24.21
C PHE A 56 -3.88 -8.96 24.48
N ALA A 57 -3.00 -7.98 24.26
CA ALA A 57 -1.58 -8.08 24.62
C ALA A 57 -1.35 -8.39 26.11
N ASN A 58 -2.29 -7.99 26.97
CA ASN A 58 -2.24 -8.22 28.41
C ASN A 58 -2.97 -9.52 28.85
N SER A 59 -3.44 -10.34 27.91
CA SER A 59 -4.19 -11.58 28.20
C SER A 59 -3.35 -12.79 28.62
N GLY A 60 -2.01 -12.65 28.67
CA GLY A 60 -1.09 -13.71 29.08
C GLY A 60 -1.14 -14.93 28.15
N PRO A 61 -1.58 -16.12 28.60
CA PRO A 61 -1.54 -17.35 27.81
C PRO A 61 -2.14 -17.26 26.40
N ALA A 62 -3.22 -16.51 26.20
CA ALA A 62 -3.82 -16.34 24.86
C ALA A 62 -2.93 -15.50 23.93
N PHE A 63 -2.22 -14.51 24.45
CA PHE A 63 -1.26 -13.71 23.69
C PHE A 63 0.05 -14.47 23.42
N ASP A 64 0.59 -15.18 24.42
CA ASP A 64 1.74 -16.08 24.25
C ASP A 64 1.49 -17.06 23.09
N LEU A 65 0.32 -17.71 23.10
CA LEU A 65 -0.09 -18.67 22.07
C LEU A 65 -0.31 -18.01 20.71
N PHE A 66 -0.85 -16.79 20.65
CA PHE A 66 -1.01 -16.05 19.40
C PHE A 66 0.34 -15.72 18.76
N ILE A 67 1.31 -15.24 19.54
CA ILE A 67 2.67 -14.95 19.09
C ILE A 67 3.38 -16.24 18.63
N LEU A 68 3.32 -17.32 19.41
CA LEU A 68 3.94 -18.60 19.05
C LEU A 68 3.30 -19.23 17.81
N ALA A 69 1.97 -19.21 17.70
CA ALA A 69 1.25 -19.73 16.53
C ALA A 69 1.57 -18.92 15.25
N LEU A 70 1.77 -17.61 15.37
CA LEU A 70 2.17 -16.78 14.23
C LEU A 70 3.64 -17.01 13.83
N ILE A 71 4.55 -17.22 14.80
CA ILE A 71 5.94 -17.65 14.51
C ILE A 71 5.93 -18.98 13.76
N ASP A 72 5.20 -19.98 14.26
CA ASP A 72 5.11 -21.29 13.61
C ASP A 72 4.53 -21.17 12.18
N LEU A 73 3.42 -20.44 12.01
CA LEU A 73 2.76 -20.22 10.71
C LEU A 73 3.65 -19.47 9.70
N GLN A 74 4.44 -18.49 10.15
CA GLN A 74 5.42 -17.77 9.33
C GLN A 74 6.66 -18.62 8.99
N SER A 75 6.97 -19.63 9.82
CA SER A 75 8.09 -20.56 9.58
C SER A 75 7.79 -21.68 8.57
N VAL A 76 6.49 -21.93 8.27
CA VAL A 76 6.07 -22.90 7.26
C VAL A 76 6.66 -22.55 5.91
N ASN A 77 7.17 -23.54 5.17
CA ASN A 77 7.77 -23.30 3.86
C ASN A 77 6.78 -22.63 2.90
N GLN A 78 7.20 -21.54 2.24
CA GLN A 78 6.36 -20.77 1.30
C GLN A 78 5.79 -21.58 0.11
N THR A 79 6.26 -22.81 -0.14
CA THR A 79 5.66 -23.71 -1.13
C THR A 79 4.43 -24.48 -0.64
N GLU A 80 4.18 -24.51 0.68
CA GLU A 80 3.02 -25.18 1.27
C GLU A 80 1.79 -24.26 1.22
N GLU A 81 0.67 -24.77 0.73
CA GLU A 81 -0.54 -24.00 0.42
C GLU A 81 -1.18 -23.27 1.62
N LEU A 82 -0.95 -23.78 2.84
CA LEU A 82 -1.42 -23.19 4.10
C LEU A 82 -0.33 -22.41 4.86
N SER A 83 0.83 -22.16 4.25
CA SER A 83 1.86 -21.29 4.82
C SER A 83 1.37 -19.83 4.91
N TYR A 84 1.95 -19.05 5.83
CA TYR A 84 1.68 -17.60 5.92
C TYR A 84 1.82 -16.92 4.56
N PHE A 85 2.86 -17.25 3.79
CA PHE A 85 3.10 -16.69 2.46
C PHE A 85 1.98 -17.00 1.46
N GLN A 86 1.54 -18.26 1.35
CA GLN A 86 0.48 -18.62 0.41
C GLN A 86 -0.86 -18.01 0.81
N VAL A 87 -1.19 -18.01 2.10
CA VAL A 87 -2.41 -17.40 2.63
C VAL A 87 -2.40 -15.88 2.40
N SER A 88 -1.33 -15.17 2.76
CA SER A 88 -1.14 -13.74 2.44
C SER A 88 -1.21 -13.45 0.93
N GLY A 89 -0.72 -14.39 0.11
CA GLY A 89 -0.70 -14.29 -1.34
C GLY A 89 -2.09 -14.35 -2.00
N ILE A 90 -3.10 -14.93 -1.35
CA ILE A 90 -4.51 -14.92 -1.83
C ILE A 90 -4.97 -13.49 -2.15
N HIS A 91 -4.53 -12.52 -1.35
CA HIS A 91 -4.89 -11.11 -1.54
C HIS A 91 -4.20 -10.46 -2.76
N GLY A 92 -3.10 -11.02 -3.28
CA GLY A 92 -2.19 -10.25 -4.13
C GLY A 92 -1.27 -11.07 -5.03
N PHE A 93 0.05 -10.82 -4.93
CA PHE A 93 1.08 -11.65 -5.52
C PHE A 93 1.47 -12.79 -4.55
N PRO A 94 1.97 -13.94 -5.05
CA PRO A 94 2.10 -14.30 -6.46
C PRO A 94 0.76 -14.56 -7.16
N ARG A 95 0.67 -14.26 -8.46
CA ARG A 95 -0.54 -14.46 -9.26
C ARG A 95 -0.71 -15.94 -9.65
N ILE A 96 -1.15 -16.76 -8.70
CA ILE A 96 -1.33 -18.22 -8.83
C ILE A 96 -2.71 -18.68 -8.32
N PRO A 97 -3.19 -19.88 -8.73
CA PRO A 97 -4.31 -20.54 -8.09
C PRO A 97 -4.04 -20.83 -6.60
N TRP A 98 -5.09 -20.90 -5.79
CA TRP A 98 -5.04 -21.35 -4.40
C TRP A 98 -6.21 -22.30 -4.13
N ASP A 99 -5.96 -23.40 -3.43
CA ASP A 99 -6.94 -24.43 -3.03
C ASP A 99 -7.72 -24.99 -4.24
N GLY A 100 -6.99 -25.23 -5.34
CA GLY A 100 -7.53 -25.64 -6.64
C GLY A 100 -8.27 -24.56 -7.44
N VAL A 101 -8.63 -23.42 -6.83
CA VAL A 101 -9.39 -22.34 -7.48
C VAL A 101 -8.48 -21.53 -8.40
N SER A 102 -8.82 -21.48 -9.69
CA SER A 102 -8.06 -20.73 -10.71
C SER A 102 -8.86 -19.53 -11.25
N GLY A 103 -8.16 -18.44 -11.57
CA GLY A 103 -8.75 -17.18 -12.04
C GLY A 103 -8.23 -16.70 -13.40
N THR A 104 -9.09 -16.01 -14.16
CA THR A 104 -8.78 -15.49 -15.51
C THR A 104 -8.60 -13.98 -15.58
N GLY A 105 -8.90 -13.25 -14.52
CA GLY A 105 -8.94 -11.78 -14.50
C GLY A 105 -7.57 -11.12 -14.49
N SER A 106 -7.55 -9.81 -14.78
CA SER A 106 -6.32 -9.01 -14.94
C SER A 106 -5.51 -8.84 -13.65
N TYR A 107 -6.14 -8.87 -12.49
CA TYR A 107 -5.49 -8.61 -11.21
C TYR A 107 -4.62 -9.79 -10.75
N PRO A 108 -3.66 -9.56 -9.83
CA PRO A 108 -2.82 -10.62 -9.30
C PRO A 108 -3.56 -11.50 -8.28
N GLY A 109 -4.30 -10.88 -7.36
CA GLY A 109 -4.96 -11.57 -6.24
C GLY A 109 -6.48 -11.63 -6.35
N PHE A 110 -7.07 -12.47 -5.50
CA PHE A 110 -8.50 -12.73 -5.45
C PHE A 110 -9.33 -11.58 -4.84
N CYS A 111 -8.68 -10.66 -4.10
CA CYS A 111 -9.35 -9.63 -3.32
C CYS A 111 -10.30 -8.73 -4.14
N THR A 112 -11.47 -8.43 -3.57
CA THR A 112 -12.50 -7.62 -4.23
C THR A 112 -12.41 -6.16 -3.77
N HIS A 113 -11.89 -5.27 -4.61
CA HIS A 113 -11.69 -3.84 -4.30
C HIS A 113 -12.39 -2.91 -5.30
N ALA A 114 -13.07 -1.88 -4.79
CA ALA A 114 -14.09 -1.06 -5.44
C ALA A 114 -15.22 -1.91 -6.09
N ALA A 115 -15.65 -2.91 -5.33
CA ALA A 115 -16.74 -3.85 -5.64
C ALA A 115 -17.55 -4.12 -4.36
N THR A 116 -18.83 -4.47 -4.48
CA THR A 116 -19.72 -4.59 -3.30
C THR A 116 -19.46 -5.78 -2.36
N PRO A 117 -18.75 -6.85 -2.78
CA PRO A 117 -18.27 -7.89 -1.87
C PRO A 117 -17.10 -7.47 -0.96
N PHE A 118 -16.54 -6.25 -1.05
CA PHE A 118 -15.36 -5.86 -0.25
C PHE A 118 -15.45 -6.27 1.24
N PRO A 119 -16.54 -5.97 2.00
CA PRO A 119 -16.64 -6.39 3.40
C PRO A 119 -16.89 -7.89 3.58
N THR A 120 -17.60 -8.53 2.64
CA THR A 120 -17.95 -9.96 2.72
C THR A 120 -16.81 -10.88 2.29
N TRP A 121 -15.92 -10.46 1.40
CA TRP A 121 -14.76 -11.22 0.95
C TRP A 121 -13.64 -11.26 2.01
N HIS A 122 -13.37 -10.14 2.69
CA HIS A 122 -12.33 -10.08 3.72
C HIS A 122 -12.70 -10.84 5.01
N ARG A 123 -14.00 -11.07 5.28
CA ARG A 123 -14.48 -11.85 6.42
C ARG A 123 -14.00 -13.32 6.45
N PRO A 124 -14.28 -14.18 5.45
CA PRO A 124 -13.74 -15.54 5.37
C PRO A 124 -12.21 -15.54 5.27
N TYR A 125 -11.60 -14.51 4.68
CA TYR A 125 -10.15 -14.38 4.61
C TYR A 125 -9.49 -14.24 6.00
N VAL A 126 -10.03 -13.36 6.87
CA VAL A 126 -9.59 -13.29 8.28
C VAL A 126 -9.96 -14.56 9.04
N ALA A 127 -11.09 -15.21 8.74
CA ALA A 127 -11.48 -16.47 9.37
C ALA A 127 -10.56 -17.66 9.00
N LEU A 128 -10.01 -17.71 7.78
CA LEU A 128 -8.99 -18.67 7.35
C LEU A 128 -7.70 -18.50 8.17
N PHE A 129 -7.19 -17.27 8.27
CA PHE A 129 -6.01 -16.96 9.08
C PHE A 129 -6.25 -17.28 10.57
N GLU A 130 -7.41 -16.92 11.12
CA GLU A 130 -7.82 -17.25 12.49
C GLU A 130 -7.92 -18.76 12.73
N GLN A 131 -8.45 -19.54 11.77
CA GLN A 131 -8.52 -20.99 11.84
C GLN A 131 -7.12 -21.64 11.89
N LEU A 132 -6.18 -21.15 11.08
CA LEU A 132 -4.79 -21.65 11.08
C LEU A 132 -4.08 -21.31 12.40
N ILE A 133 -4.13 -20.05 12.85
CA ILE A 133 -3.56 -19.62 14.14
C ILE A 133 -4.15 -20.42 15.30
N TRP A 134 -5.46 -20.67 15.30
CA TRP A 134 -6.13 -21.51 16.29
C TRP A 134 -5.65 -22.97 16.25
N GLN A 135 -5.46 -23.56 15.06
CA GLN A 135 -4.92 -24.92 14.92
C GLN A 135 -3.49 -25.04 15.46
N TYR A 136 -2.60 -24.09 15.15
CA TYR A 136 -1.24 -24.07 15.70
C TYR A 136 -1.24 -23.88 17.22
N ALA A 137 -2.01 -22.94 17.75
CA ALA A 137 -2.12 -22.69 19.20
C ALA A 137 -2.58 -23.94 19.98
N GLN A 138 -3.53 -24.71 19.45
CA GLN A 138 -3.98 -25.97 20.05
C GLN A 138 -2.85 -27.01 20.12
N GLY A 139 -1.98 -27.07 19.10
CA GLY A 139 -0.77 -27.90 19.11
C GLY A 139 0.27 -27.41 20.12
N ILE A 140 0.54 -26.10 20.16
CA ILE A 140 1.55 -25.47 21.03
C ILE A 140 1.15 -25.62 22.51
N ALA A 141 -0.13 -25.41 22.86
CA ALA A 141 -0.67 -25.60 24.21
C ALA A 141 -0.41 -27.03 24.75
N SER A 142 -0.43 -28.04 23.88
CA SER A 142 -0.14 -29.44 24.26
C SER A 142 1.32 -29.70 24.66
N HIS A 143 2.23 -28.74 24.48
CA HIS A 143 3.65 -28.86 24.83
C HIS A 143 4.03 -28.19 26.17
N TYR A 144 3.17 -27.38 26.78
CA TYR A 144 3.47 -26.72 28.06
C TYR A 144 3.65 -27.72 29.23
N PRO A 145 4.35 -27.34 30.31
CA PRO A 145 4.43 -28.12 31.55
C PRO A 145 3.05 -28.41 32.17
N ASP A 146 2.93 -29.53 32.89
CA ASP A 146 1.63 -30.02 33.41
C ASP A 146 0.95 -29.06 34.40
N ASP A 147 1.69 -28.18 35.06
CA ASP A 147 1.18 -27.13 35.96
C ASP A 147 0.64 -25.89 35.24
N GLN A 148 0.92 -25.73 33.94
CA GLN A 148 0.40 -24.65 33.08
C GLN A 148 -0.53 -25.17 31.96
N ARG A 149 -0.43 -26.47 31.62
CA ARG A 149 -1.11 -27.14 30.50
C ARG A 149 -2.60 -26.84 30.41
N ASP A 150 -3.33 -26.91 31.51
CA ASP A 150 -4.80 -26.74 31.52
C ASP A 150 -5.20 -25.28 31.22
N GLU A 151 -4.41 -24.31 31.66
CA GLU A 151 -4.62 -22.88 31.39
C GLU A 151 -4.37 -22.56 29.91
N TYR A 152 -3.22 -22.97 29.37
CA TYR A 152 -2.88 -22.78 27.96
C TYR A 152 -3.83 -23.55 27.03
N SER A 153 -4.26 -24.77 27.39
CA SER A 153 -5.25 -25.52 26.60
C SER A 153 -6.63 -24.86 26.61
N SER A 154 -7.00 -24.21 27.72
CA SER A 154 -8.25 -23.44 27.80
C SER A 154 -8.17 -22.16 26.97
N ALA A 155 -7.04 -21.44 27.05
CA ALA A 155 -6.78 -20.23 26.26
C ALA A 155 -6.81 -20.53 24.75
N ALA A 156 -6.06 -21.55 24.30
CA ALA A 156 -6.03 -22.02 22.92
C ALA A 156 -7.43 -22.36 22.39
N LEU A 157 -8.25 -23.08 23.16
CA LEU A 157 -9.60 -23.45 22.77
C LEU A 157 -10.47 -22.22 22.44
N SER A 158 -10.32 -21.14 23.22
CA SER A 158 -11.04 -19.87 23.04
C SER A 158 -10.35 -18.84 22.14
N LEU A 159 -9.13 -19.11 21.64
CA LEU A 159 -8.29 -18.13 20.96
C LEU A 159 -8.96 -17.58 19.69
N ARG A 160 -8.85 -16.26 19.49
CA ARG A 160 -9.35 -15.52 18.33
C ARG A 160 -8.35 -14.43 17.94
N VAL A 161 -8.40 -13.98 16.69
CA VAL A 161 -7.50 -12.94 16.17
C VAL A 161 -7.90 -11.58 16.75
N PRO A 162 -6.98 -10.85 17.41
CA PRO A 162 -7.27 -9.51 17.93
C PRO A 162 -7.49 -8.50 16.79
N TYR A 163 -8.30 -7.48 17.06
CA TYR A 163 -8.51 -6.34 16.16
C TYR A 163 -7.79 -5.10 16.67
N TRP A 164 -7.43 -4.19 15.78
CA TRP A 164 -6.84 -2.89 16.15
C TRP A 164 -7.82 -1.75 15.85
N ASP A 165 -8.35 -1.11 16.90
CA ASP A 165 -9.28 0.02 16.78
C ASP A 165 -8.53 1.32 16.52
N TRP A 166 -8.05 1.48 15.29
CA TRP A 166 -7.37 2.68 14.79
C TRP A 166 -8.21 3.98 14.88
N ALA A 167 -9.52 3.90 15.16
CA ALA A 167 -10.34 5.09 15.40
C ALA A 167 -10.25 5.54 16.88
N VAL A 168 -10.20 4.60 17.83
CA VAL A 168 -9.97 4.90 19.25
C VAL A 168 -8.49 5.15 19.53
N TYR A 169 -7.61 4.29 19.02
CA TYR A 169 -6.15 4.23 19.20
C TYR A 169 -5.41 4.47 17.87
N PRO A 170 -5.30 5.73 17.41
CA PRO A 170 -4.79 6.09 16.08
C PRO A 170 -3.26 6.14 16.01
N ALA A 171 -2.60 5.07 16.43
CA ALA A 171 -1.17 4.82 16.34
C ALA A 171 -0.96 3.33 15.99
N LEU A 172 0.21 2.95 15.49
CA LEU A 172 0.55 1.51 15.49
C LEU A 172 0.55 1.02 16.95
N PRO A 173 -0.04 -0.15 17.25
CA PRO A 173 0.06 -0.75 18.58
C PRO A 173 1.53 -0.94 18.98
N ASP A 174 1.84 -0.81 20.27
CA ASP A 174 3.21 -0.94 20.77
C ASP A 174 3.78 -2.34 20.42
N VAL A 175 2.98 -3.39 20.62
CA VAL A 175 3.29 -4.79 20.24
C VAL A 175 3.36 -5.06 18.73
N VAL A 176 3.12 -4.06 17.88
CA VAL A 176 3.32 -4.10 16.41
C VAL A 176 4.54 -3.25 15.99
N SER A 177 5.06 -2.44 16.93
CA SER A 177 6.16 -1.50 16.75
C SER A 177 7.48 -1.97 17.40
N GLU A 178 7.42 -2.86 18.40
CA GLU A 178 8.60 -3.48 19.02
C GLU A 178 9.17 -4.65 18.18
N PRO A 179 10.48 -4.72 17.91
CA PRO A 179 11.09 -5.76 17.07
C PRO A 179 11.27 -7.12 17.78
N GLN A 180 11.25 -7.13 19.11
CA GLN A 180 11.33 -8.32 19.94
C GLN A 180 10.33 -8.22 21.08
N ILE A 181 9.80 -9.35 21.53
CA ILE A 181 8.79 -9.41 22.58
C ILE A 181 9.10 -10.55 23.56
N SER A 182 8.73 -10.42 24.83
CA SER A 182 8.98 -11.44 25.86
C SER A 182 7.68 -12.12 26.26
N ILE A 183 7.64 -13.45 26.12
CA ILE A 183 6.46 -14.31 26.28
C ILE A 183 6.81 -15.57 27.07
N ASN A 184 5.83 -16.22 27.68
CA ASN A 184 6.02 -17.51 28.34
C ASN A 184 5.81 -18.66 27.35
N THR A 185 6.89 -19.33 26.95
CA THR A 185 6.85 -20.46 26.00
C THR A 185 6.73 -21.80 26.73
N PRO A 186 6.55 -22.95 26.04
CA PRO A 186 6.65 -24.27 26.67
C PRO A 186 7.97 -24.55 27.41
N ASN A 187 9.01 -23.73 27.18
CA ASN A 187 10.31 -23.79 27.86
C ASN A 187 10.47 -22.70 28.96
N GLY A 188 9.40 -22.00 29.31
CA GLY A 188 9.39 -20.84 30.20
C GLY A 188 9.54 -19.51 29.47
N TRP A 189 9.72 -18.42 30.23
CA TRP A 189 9.88 -17.06 29.71
C TRP A 189 11.08 -16.92 28.77
N GLN A 190 10.84 -16.43 27.55
CA GLN A 190 11.84 -16.18 26.53
C GLN A 190 11.54 -14.88 25.76
N THR A 191 12.59 -14.15 25.40
CA THR A 191 12.49 -13.04 24.44
C THR A 191 12.66 -13.60 23.03
N VAL A 192 11.70 -13.35 22.16
CA VAL A 192 11.64 -13.82 20.77
C VAL A 192 11.60 -12.64 19.80
N ASN A 193 11.96 -12.86 18.54
CA ASN A 193 11.69 -11.88 17.49
C ASN A 193 10.18 -11.75 17.31
N ASN A 194 9.67 -10.52 17.20
CA ASN A 194 8.23 -10.28 17.19
C ASN A 194 7.64 -10.53 15.78
N PRO A 195 6.77 -11.54 15.60
CA PRO A 195 6.16 -11.86 14.31
C PRO A 195 5.13 -10.81 13.85
N LEU A 196 4.77 -9.83 14.69
CA LEU A 196 3.90 -8.69 14.34
C LEU A 196 4.69 -7.47 13.80
N TYR A 197 6.00 -7.43 14.02
CA TYR A 197 6.85 -6.31 13.59
C TYR A 197 7.11 -6.34 12.08
N THR A 198 7.43 -7.52 11.54
CA THR A 198 7.62 -7.76 10.10
C THR A 198 7.48 -9.25 9.78
N TYR A 199 7.06 -9.59 8.57
CA TYR A 199 7.24 -10.90 7.97
C TYR A 199 8.53 -10.95 7.13
N VAL A 200 9.31 -12.02 7.23
CA VAL A 200 10.56 -12.22 6.48
C VAL A 200 10.34 -13.26 5.38
N PHE A 201 10.60 -12.89 4.13
CA PHE A 201 10.46 -13.78 2.98
C PHE A 201 11.57 -14.84 2.96
N GLN A 202 11.19 -16.09 2.71
CA GLN A 202 12.10 -17.24 2.67
C GLN A 202 12.77 -17.43 1.29
N SER A 203 12.50 -16.54 0.34
CA SER A 203 13.04 -16.55 -1.03
C SER A 203 13.13 -15.13 -1.59
N ASP A 204 13.89 -14.97 -2.68
CA ASP A 204 14.02 -13.69 -3.37
C ASP A 204 12.77 -13.37 -4.21
N ALA A 205 12.74 -12.17 -4.80
CA ALA A 205 11.66 -11.70 -5.67
C ALA A 205 11.23 -12.73 -6.72
N ALA A 206 12.18 -13.45 -7.33
CA ALA A 206 11.91 -14.43 -8.38
C ALA A 206 11.35 -15.74 -7.80
N GLY A 207 11.87 -16.22 -6.68
CA GLY A 207 11.35 -17.38 -5.95
C GLY A 207 9.96 -17.15 -5.35
N ASN A 208 9.68 -15.91 -4.91
CA ASN A 208 8.36 -15.46 -4.45
C ASN A 208 7.35 -15.27 -5.61
N GLY A 209 7.78 -15.34 -6.87
CA GLY A 209 6.92 -15.09 -8.04
C GLY A 209 6.50 -13.62 -8.18
N PHE A 210 7.20 -12.69 -7.54
CA PHE A 210 6.93 -11.25 -7.60
C PHE A 210 7.55 -10.64 -8.88
N PRO A 211 6.86 -9.72 -9.59
CA PRO A 211 7.46 -9.06 -10.74
C PRO A 211 8.63 -8.17 -10.34
N LEU A 212 9.80 -8.33 -10.97
CA LEU A 212 11.00 -7.52 -10.70
C LEU A 212 10.85 -6.00 -11.00
N SER A 213 9.72 -5.60 -11.58
CA SER A 213 9.32 -4.21 -11.83
C SER A 213 8.50 -3.59 -10.69
N ASP A 214 8.05 -4.41 -9.74
CA ASP A 214 7.29 -3.97 -8.57
C ASP A 214 8.21 -3.28 -7.53
N PRO A 215 7.77 -2.17 -6.90
CA PRO A 215 8.61 -1.41 -5.98
C PRO A 215 8.96 -2.18 -4.69
N MET A 216 8.14 -3.15 -4.28
CA MET A 216 8.30 -3.92 -3.05
C MET A 216 8.95 -5.29 -3.26
N ALA A 217 8.95 -5.82 -4.49
CA ALA A 217 9.42 -7.18 -4.76
C ALA A 217 10.86 -7.51 -4.31
N ASN A 218 11.77 -6.53 -4.27
CA ASN A 218 13.18 -6.75 -3.93
C ASN A 218 13.49 -6.70 -2.43
N PHE A 219 12.49 -6.53 -1.55
CA PHE A 219 12.69 -6.58 -0.10
C PHE A 219 12.65 -8.02 0.41
N SER A 220 13.58 -8.36 1.32
CA SER A 220 13.62 -9.65 2.01
C SER A 220 12.66 -9.74 3.21
N GLU A 221 12.03 -8.63 3.58
CA GLU A 221 11.09 -8.52 4.69
C GLU A 221 10.04 -7.43 4.41
N THR A 222 8.90 -7.48 5.07
CA THR A 222 7.88 -6.43 4.96
C THR A 222 8.40 -5.12 5.56
N VAL A 223 8.15 -4.00 4.87
CA VAL A 223 8.61 -2.67 5.32
C VAL A 223 7.46 -1.67 5.33
N ARG A 224 7.50 -0.76 6.32
CA ARG A 224 6.56 0.35 6.55
C ARG A 224 7.38 1.64 6.55
N TRP A 225 6.99 2.65 5.77
CA TRP A 225 7.73 3.91 5.67
C TRP A 225 9.24 3.75 5.42
N TRP A 226 9.59 2.92 4.44
CA TRP A 226 10.99 2.66 4.10
C TRP A 226 11.68 3.95 3.64
N SER A 227 12.75 4.34 4.33
CA SER A 227 13.60 5.45 3.90
C SER A 227 14.71 4.97 2.95
N PRO A 228 14.80 5.53 1.73
CA PRO A 228 15.95 5.31 0.85
C PRO A 228 17.28 5.81 1.42
N ASP A 229 17.27 6.69 2.43
CA ASP A 229 18.48 7.28 3.01
C ASP A 229 19.04 6.44 4.17
N THR A 230 18.19 6.05 5.13
CA THR A 230 18.62 5.23 6.28
C THR A 230 18.69 3.74 5.96
N LYS A 231 18.07 3.30 4.86
CA LYS A 231 17.88 1.88 4.50
C LYS A 231 17.17 1.09 5.61
N SER A 232 16.10 1.66 6.15
CA SER A 232 15.29 1.04 7.20
C SER A 232 13.79 1.34 7.07
N SER A 233 12.97 0.42 7.58
CA SER A 233 11.57 0.66 7.97
C SER A 233 11.48 1.74 9.06
N ASN A 234 10.36 2.45 9.17
CA ASN A 234 10.17 3.55 10.13
C ASN A 234 8.78 3.53 10.77
N GLN A 235 8.61 2.73 11.82
CA GLN A 235 7.36 2.61 12.60
C GLN A 235 6.88 3.97 13.14
N SER A 236 7.80 4.85 13.55
CA SER A 236 7.47 6.19 14.07
C SER A 236 6.83 7.11 13.04
N ALA A 237 7.20 6.98 11.76
CA ALA A 237 6.56 7.73 10.67
C ALA A 237 5.15 7.19 10.36
N ALA A 238 4.93 5.88 10.43
CA ALA A 238 3.59 5.29 10.34
C ALA A 238 2.67 5.80 11.46
N THR A 239 3.13 5.76 12.71
CA THR A 239 2.39 6.32 13.85
C THR A 239 2.15 7.83 13.72
N ALA A 240 3.11 8.61 13.21
CA ALA A 240 2.91 10.04 12.96
C ALA A 240 1.82 10.31 11.89
N ALA A 241 1.78 9.52 10.81
CA ALA A 241 0.78 9.65 9.75
C ALA A 241 -0.63 9.22 10.21
N LEU A 242 -0.72 8.15 11.01
CA LEU A 242 -1.95 7.71 11.66
C LEU A 242 -2.49 8.79 12.63
N LEU A 243 -1.62 9.37 13.47
CA LEU A 243 -1.98 10.43 14.43
C LEU A 243 -2.46 11.70 13.72
N ALA A 244 -1.81 12.10 12.62
CA ALA A 244 -2.21 13.29 11.84
C ALA A 244 -3.56 13.10 11.13
N ASN A 245 -3.85 11.89 10.65
CA ASN A 245 -5.13 11.56 10.02
C ASN A 245 -6.25 11.22 11.01
N ALA A 246 -5.92 10.95 12.29
CA ALA A 246 -6.84 10.50 13.32
C ALA A 246 -8.16 11.28 13.42
N PRO A 247 -8.19 12.63 13.37
CA PRO A 247 -9.43 13.38 13.54
C PRO A 247 -10.39 13.20 12.35
N ALA A 248 -9.84 13.14 11.12
CA ALA A 248 -10.64 12.87 9.92
C ALA A 248 -11.15 11.43 9.92
N ILE A 249 -10.32 10.46 10.29
CA ILE A 249 -10.68 9.03 10.40
C ILE A 249 -11.79 8.82 11.44
N GLN A 250 -11.70 9.45 12.61
CA GLN A 250 -12.71 9.40 13.67
C GLN A 250 -14.05 9.99 13.20
N ALA A 251 -14.02 11.17 12.58
CA ALA A 251 -15.20 11.82 12.02
C ALA A 251 -15.89 10.95 10.96
N LEU A 252 -15.12 10.42 9.99
CA LEU A 252 -15.65 9.55 8.94
C LEU A 252 -16.23 8.25 9.52
N THR A 253 -15.59 7.65 10.52
CA THR A 253 -16.11 6.44 11.19
C THR A 253 -17.44 6.70 11.89
N TYR A 254 -17.59 7.84 12.58
CA TYR A 254 -18.85 8.25 13.20
C TYR A 254 -19.95 8.52 12.16
N LEU A 255 -19.62 9.26 11.10
CA LEU A 255 -20.55 9.60 10.02
C LEU A 255 -21.01 8.36 9.24
N MET A 256 -20.13 7.37 9.08
CA MET A 256 -20.44 6.08 8.48
C MET A 256 -21.53 5.35 9.28
N PHE A 257 -21.38 5.25 10.61
CA PHE A 257 -22.36 4.60 11.49
C PHE A 257 -23.66 5.36 11.69
N THR A 258 -23.68 6.68 11.51
CA THR A 258 -24.88 7.51 11.77
C THR A 258 -25.66 7.90 10.52
N SER A 259 -25.00 7.98 9.37
CA SER A 259 -25.57 8.60 8.15
C SER A 259 -25.60 7.67 6.94
N VAL A 260 -24.75 6.62 6.88
CA VAL A 260 -24.66 5.73 5.71
C VAL A 260 -25.48 4.47 5.94
N THR A 261 -26.76 4.51 5.59
CA THR A 261 -27.72 3.42 5.89
C THR A 261 -27.86 2.37 4.77
N ASN A 262 -27.32 2.63 3.58
CA ASN A 262 -27.40 1.74 2.42
C ASN A 262 -26.12 0.89 2.30
N TYR A 263 -26.26 -0.44 2.18
CA TYR A 263 -25.11 -1.35 2.07
C TYR A 263 -24.17 -0.97 0.92
N THR A 264 -24.69 -0.73 -0.29
CA THR A 264 -23.83 -0.41 -1.45
C THR A 264 -23.02 0.86 -1.20
N THR A 265 -23.62 1.91 -0.61
CA THR A 265 -22.90 3.13 -0.21
C THR A 265 -21.90 2.88 0.92
N PHE A 266 -22.23 2.03 1.89
CA PHE A 266 -21.33 1.64 2.97
C PHE A 266 -20.12 0.84 2.47
N SER A 267 -20.33 -0.13 1.58
CA SER A 267 -19.40 -1.25 1.36
C SER A 267 -18.12 -0.89 0.61
N CYS A 268 -18.14 0.08 -0.30
CA CYS A 268 -17.07 0.27 -1.27
C CYS A 268 -17.02 1.67 -1.91
N THR A 269 -15.84 2.04 -2.41
CA THR A 269 -15.56 3.29 -3.14
C THR A 269 -16.28 3.38 -4.50
N TRP A 270 -16.67 2.24 -5.09
CA TRP A 270 -17.51 2.17 -6.28
C TRP A 270 -18.43 0.93 -6.27
N PRO A 271 -19.72 1.06 -6.68
CA PRO A 271 -20.44 2.30 -6.97
C PRO A 271 -20.98 2.98 -5.69
N GLY A 272 -20.51 2.56 -4.51
CA GLY A 272 -20.98 3.08 -3.22
C GLY A 272 -20.73 4.56 -3.02
N GLY A 273 -19.54 5.05 -3.38
CA GLY A 273 -19.21 6.47 -3.36
C GLY A 273 -20.13 7.30 -4.26
N GLN A 274 -21.10 8.00 -3.66
CA GLN A 274 -22.09 8.82 -4.36
C GLN A 274 -21.92 10.33 -4.07
N TRP A 275 -22.61 11.17 -4.84
CA TRP A 275 -22.67 12.60 -4.54
C TRP A 275 -23.41 12.83 -3.21
N LEU A 276 -22.87 13.72 -2.36
CA LEU A 276 -23.38 14.02 -1.01
C LEU A 276 -23.28 12.88 0.03
N THR A 277 -22.81 11.69 -0.36
CA THR A 277 -22.51 10.54 0.51
C THR A 277 -21.34 9.77 -0.09
N ALA A 278 -20.13 10.29 0.11
CA ALA A 278 -18.91 9.70 -0.46
C ALA A 278 -18.12 8.88 0.57
N ASN A 279 -18.35 9.11 1.87
CA ASN A 279 -17.85 8.29 2.97
C ASN A 279 -18.34 6.82 2.87
N ASN A 280 -17.41 5.87 2.99
CA ASN A 280 -17.63 4.42 2.89
C ASN A 280 -16.47 3.67 3.58
N ILE A 281 -16.68 2.42 4.01
CA ILE A 281 -15.70 1.69 4.83
C ILE A 281 -14.37 1.43 4.09
N GLU A 282 -14.43 1.11 2.80
CA GLU A 282 -13.24 0.91 1.95
C GLU A 282 -12.40 2.20 1.85
N SER A 283 -13.02 3.38 1.76
CA SER A 283 -12.29 4.65 1.72
C SER A 283 -11.54 4.95 3.03
N ILE A 284 -12.06 4.52 4.18
CA ILE A 284 -11.36 4.69 5.47
C ILE A 284 -10.24 3.65 5.59
N HIS A 285 -10.50 2.39 5.22
CA HIS A 285 -9.53 1.31 5.09
C HIS A 285 -8.32 1.72 4.23
N ASN A 286 -8.56 2.33 3.06
CA ASN A 286 -7.51 2.78 2.15
C ASN A 286 -6.59 3.83 2.80
N SER A 287 -7.15 4.76 3.59
CA SER A 287 -6.35 5.77 4.30
C SER A 287 -5.53 5.16 5.45
N ILE A 288 -6.01 4.09 6.11
CA ILE A 288 -5.21 3.33 7.09
C ILE A 288 -4.07 2.58 6.39
N HIS A 289 -4.36 1.86 5.30
CA HIS A 289 -3.35 1.18 4.47
C HIS A 289 -2.23 2.14 4.02
N ASN A 290 -2.58 3.32 3.52
CA ASN A 290 -1.61 4.34 3.13
C ASN A 290 -0.83 4.92 4.32
N SER A 291 -1.48 5.15 5.47
CA SER A 291 -0.84 5.67 6.69
C SER A 291 0.18 4.70 7.29
N ILE A 292 -0.06 3.38 7.20
CA ILE A 292 0.88 2.35 7.64
C ILE A 292 1.99 2.15 6.59
N GLY A 293 1.62 2.10 5.31
CA GLY A 293 2.55 1.82 4.21
C GLY A 293 3.55 2.95 3.97
N GLY A 294 3.07 4.17 3.71
CA GLY A 294 3.87 5.37 3.39
C GLY A 294 4.67 5.24 2.09
N TYR A 295 5.76 4.49 2.16
CA TYR A 295 6.41 3.80 1.04
C TYR A 295 6.79 2.42 1.58
N GLY A 296 5.93 1.43 1.33
CA GLY A 296 5.96 0.16 2.07
C GLY A 296 4.81 -0.77 1.71
N HIS A 297 4.85 -2.00 2.20
CA HIS A 297 3.99 -3.10 1.73
C HIS A 297 2.50 -2.81 1.90
N MET A 298 2.10 -2.23 3.05
CA MET A 298 0.69 -1.88 3.31
C MET A 298 0.09 -0.84 2.36
N GLN A 299 0.89 -0.14 1.53
CA GLN A 299 0.38 0.83 0.54
C GLN A 299 -0.11 0.16 -0.78
N PHE A 300 0.26 -1.10 -1.02
CA PHE A 300 0.07 -1.78 -2.31
C PHE A 300 -0.76 -3.06 -2.13
N PRO A 301 -1.97 -3.18 -2.70
CA PRO A 301 -2.86 -4.32 -2.42
C PRO A 301 -2.23 -5.67 -2.73
N GLU A 302 -1.42 -5.78 -3.77
CA GLU A 302 -0.71 -6.99 -4.17
C GLU A 302 0.32 -7.52 -3.15
N VAL A 303 0.77 -6.72 -2.18
CA VAL A 303 1.74 -7.16 -1.15
C VAL A 303 1.35 -6.77 0.28
N ALA A 304 0.28 -5.99 0.47
CA ALA A 304 -0.18 -5.58 1.79
C ALA A 304 -0.53 -6.78 2.69
N GLY A 305 -1.07 -7.87 2.12
CA GLY A 305 -1.42 -9.09 2.85
C GLY A 305 -0.26 -9.77 3.58
N PHE A 306 1.00 -9.47 3.23
CA PHE A 306 2.18 -10.02 3.91
C PHE A 306 2.52 -9.29 5.22
N ASP A 307 2.19 -8.00 5.36
CA ASP A 307 2.49 -7.26 6.59
C ASP A 307 1.60 -7.77 7.74
N PRO A 308 2.16 -8.20 8.88
CA PRO A 308 1.36 -8.74 9.99
C PRO A 308 0.26 -7.79 10.52
N SER A 309 0.43 -6.47 10.36
CA SER A 309 -0.58 -5.47 10.74
C SER A 309 -1.85 -5.53 9.87
N PHE A 310 -1.78 -6.12 8.68
CA PHE A 310 -2.91 -6.38 7.79
C PHE A 310 -4.04 -7.09 8.52
N TRP A 311 -3.72 -8.17 9.23
CA TRP A 311 -4.71 -9.03 9.89
C TRP A 311 -5.43 -8.30 11.04
N LEU A 312 -4.69 -7.50 11.81
CA LEU A 312 -5.24 -6.66 12.89
C LEU A 312 -6.14 -5.55 12.35
N HIS A 313 -5.75 -4.95 11.22
CA HIS A 313 -6.54 -3.95 10.51
C HIS A 313 -7.85 -4.54 9.95
N HIS A 314 -7.77 -5.65 9.21
CA HIS A 314 -8.93 -6.31 8.60
C HIS A 314 -9.86 -6.95 9.64
N ALA A 315 -9.35 -7.43 10.77
CA ALA A 315 -10.17 -7.85 11.91
C ALA A 315 -10.99 -6.69 12.50
N ASN A 316 -10.52 -5.43 12.41
CA ASN A 316 -11.31 -4.25 12.78
C ASN A 316 -12.26 -3.80 11.64
N VAL A 317 -11.87 -3.92 10.37
CA VAL A 317 -12.79 -3.67 9.23
C VAL A 317 -14.01 -4.60 9.33
N ASP A 318 -13.80 -5.88 9.65
CA ASP A 318 -14.88 -6.85 9.90
C ASP A 318 -15.70 -6.52 11.17
N ARG A 319 -15.08 -5.98 12.23
CA ARG A 319 -15.78 -5.48 13.42
C ARG A 319 -16.71 -4.32 13.08
N LEU A 320 -16.20 -3.32 12.35
CA LEU A 320 -16.97 -2.16 11.90
C LEU A 320 -18.12 -2.60 10.98
N PHE A 321 -17.89 -3.58 10.10
CA PHE A 321 -18.94 -4.20 9.29
C PHE A 321 -20.00 -4.90 10.16
N ALA A 322 -19.62 -5.74 11.11
CA ALA A 322 -20.55 -6.42 12.02
C ALA A 322 -21.37 -5.43 12.86
N MET A 323 -20.75 -4.34 13.35
CA MET A 323 -21.44 -3.25 14.06
C MET A 323 -22.43 -2.50 13.15
N TRP A 324 -22.06 -2.27 11.89
CA TRP A 324 -22.94 -1.63 10.90
C TRP A 324 -24.13 -2.52 10.54
N GLN A 325 -23.91 -3.83 10.39
CA GLN A 325 -24.97 -4.82 10.18
C GLN A 325 -25.96 -4.88 11.37
N ALA A 326 -25.49 -4.64 12.60
CA ALA A 326 -26.34 -4.55 13.78
C ALA A 326 -27.23 -3.30 13.77
N LEU A 327 -26.74 -2.15 13.28
CA LEU A 327 -27.51 -0.91 13.15
C LEU A 327 -28.50 -0.94 11.97
N TYR A 328 -28.16 -1.60 10.87
CA TYR A 328 -28.92 -1.60 9.62
C TYR A 328 -29.25 -3.02 9.11
N PRO A 329 -29.94 -3.87 9.91
CA PRO A 329 -30.06 -5.31 9.66
C PRO A 329 -30.74 -5.68 8.33
N ASP A 330 -31.66 -4.87 7.83
CA ASP A 330 -32.35 -5.07 6.55
C ASP A 330 -31.49 -4.67 5.32
N SER A 331 -30.40 -3.93 5.52
CA SER A 331 -29.60 -3.32 4.46
C SER A 331 -28.47 -4.26 4.05
N TYR A 332 -28.51 -4.79 2.83
CA TYR A 332 -27.53 -5.78 2.35
C TYR A 332 -27.28 -5.74 0.85
N ILE A 333 -26.25 -6.46 0.40
CA ILE A 333 -25.74 -6.47 -0.99
C ILE A 333 -26.85 -6.65 -2.03
N GLN A 334 -26.80 -5.86 -3.10
CA GLN A 334 -27.76 -5.85 -4.20
C GLN A 334 -27.05 -6.11 -5.53
N PRO A 335 -27.72 -6.67 -6.55
CA PRO A 335 -27.18 -6.88 -7.90
C PRO A 335 -26.46 -5.65 -8.46
N THR A 336 -25.12 -5.68 -8.47
CA THR A 336 -24.25 -4.52 -8.74
C THR A 336 -23.14 -4.87 -9.72
N VAL A 337 -22.82 -4.00 -10.69
CA VAL A 337 -21.75 -4.29 -11.67
C VAL A 337 -20.37 -4.02 -11.05
N ASN A 338 -19.56 -5.08 -10.92
CA ASN A 338 -18.13 -4.95 -10.63
C ASN A 338 -17.42 -4.40 -11.88
N ALA A 339 -17.09 -3.11 -11.86
CA ALA A 339 -16.49 -2.40 -12.98
C ALA A 339 -15.00 -2.74 -13.20
N TYR A 340 -14.37 -3.54 -12.33
CA TYR A 340 -12.92 -3.73 -12.28
C TYR A 340 -12.47 -5.20 -12.21
N GLY A 341 -13.25 -6.08 -11.60
CA GLY A 341 -12.94 -7.50 -11.43
C GLY A 341 -11.93 -7.78 -10.31
N SER A 342 -11.39 -9.00 -10.30
CA SER A 342 -10.29 -9.46 -9.44
C SER A 342 -9.40 -10.44 -10.24
N TYR A 343 -8.62 -11.31 -9.60
CA TYR A 343 -8.02 -12.48 -10.27
C TYR A 343 -9.09 -13.49 -10.73
N TYR A 344 -10.15 -13.68 -9.94
CA TYR A 344 -11.22 -14.63 -10.23
C TYR A 344 -12.33 -14.01 -11.10
N GLU A 345 -12.80 -12.81 -10.73
CA GLU A 345 -13.89 -12.13 -11.42
C GLU A 345 -13.40 -11.31 -12.61
N ASN A 346 -14.08 -11.42 -13.75
CA ASN A 346 -13.77 -10.60 -14.92
C ASN A 346 -14.50 -9.24 -14.86
N VAL A 347 -13.90 -8.20 -15.44
CA VAL A 347 -14.49 -6.85 -15.58
C VAL A 347 -15.93 -6.94 -16.13
N GLY A 348 -16.89 -6.32 -15.44
CA GLY A 348 -18.30 -6.34 -15.81
C GLY A 348 -19.12 -7.50 -15.23
N PHE A 349 -18.56 -8.28 -14.30
CA PHE A 349 -19.30 -9.23 -13.48
C PHE A 349 -20.39 -8.53 -12.64
N VAL A 350 -21.37 -9.29 -12.13
CA VAL A 350 -22.49 -8.75 -11.34
C VAL A 350 -22.50 -9.36 -9.94
N ASP A 351 -22.03 -8.56 -8.99
CA ASP A 351 -22.04 -8.84 -7.56
C ASP A 351 -23.45 -9.04 -7.02
N SER A 352 -23.63 -9.99 -6.10
CA SER A 352 -24.90 -10.24 -5.42
C SER A 352 -24.68 -11.04 -4.12
N GLY A 353 -25.74 -11.29 -3.35
CA GLY A 353 -25.67 -12.17 -2.17
C GLY A 353 -25.10 -13.56 -2.49
N THR A 354 -25.43 -14.09 -3.68
CA THR A 354 -24.95 -15.37 -4.20
C THR A 354 -23.60 -15.28 -4.96
N THR A 355 -22.86 -14.18 -4.87
CA THR A 355 -21.49 -14.11 -5.43
C THR A 355 -20.55 -15.03 -4.67
N ALA A 356 -19.87 -15.92 -5.39
CA ALA A 356 -18.87 -16.84 -4.83
C ALA A 356 -17.58 -16.09 -4.45
N LEU A 357 -17.24 -16.16 -3.17
CA LEU A 357 -16.08 -15.52 -2.55
C LEU A 357 -14.84 -16.40 -2.74
N ALA A 358 -14.41 -16.54 -3.99
CA ALA A 358 -13.21 -17.30 -4.33
C ALA A 358 -11.97 -16.72 -3.61
N PRO A 359 -11.06 -17.57 -3.09
CA PRO A 359 -11.00 -19.03 -3.26
C PRO A 359 -11.61 -19.84 -2.10
N PHE A 360 -12.41 -19.23 -1.22
CA PHE A 360 -12.74 -19.81 0.09
C PHE A 360 -13.80 -20.92 0.02
N HIS A 361 -13.40 -22.18 0.21
CA HIS A 361 -14.32 -23.32 0.29
C HIS A 361 -15.03 -23.44 1.63
N SER A 362 -16.32 -23.79 1.56
CA SER A 362 -17.22 -24.06 2.69
C SER A 362 -17.41 -25.56 2.96
N ASP A 363 -16.96 -26.41 2.06
CA ASP A 363 -16.95 -27.87 2.11
C ASP A 363 -15.56 -28.43 1.71
N ASP A 364 -15.47 -29.70 1.34
CA ASP A 364 -14.25 -30.40 0.93
C ASP A 364 -13.85 -30.17 -0.55
N GLY A 365 -14.35 -29.10 -1.19
CA GLY A 365 -13.89 -28.64 -2.52
C GLY A 365 -14.94 -28.63 -3.63
N SER A 366 -16.22 -28.52 -3.26
CA SER A 366 -17.33 -28.44 -4.22
C SER A 366 -18.12 -27.11 -4.15
N THR A 367 -18.05 -26.40 -3.03
CA THR A 367 -18.84 -25.20 -2.74
C THR A 367 -17.98 -24.08 -2.15
N LEU A 368 -17.83 -22.98 -2.89
CA LEU A 368 -17.28 -21.73 -2.38
C LEU A 368 -18.32 -21.00 -1.51
N PHE A 369 -17.85 -20.31 -0.46
CA PHE A 369 -18.69 -19.39 0.33
C PHE A 369 -19.32 -18.31 -0.56
N THR A 370 -20.54 -17.88 -0.25
CA THR A 370 -21.15 -16.69 -0.84
C THR A 370 -21.26 -15.53 0.15
N SER A 371 -21.57 -14.32 -0.35
CA SER A 371 -21.81 -13.15 0.51
C SER A 371 -22.95 -13.39 1.51
N ASP A 372 -24.01 -14.12 1.13
CA ASP A 372 -25.12 -14.45 2.04
C ASP A 372 -24.69 -15.45 3.13
N ASP A 373 -23.82 -16.43 2.84
CA ASP A 373 -23.33 -17.41 3.83
C ASP A 373 -22.46 -16.78 4.92
N VAL A 374 -21.66 -15.78 4.56
CA VAL A 374 -20.78 -15.04 5.47
C VAL A 374 -21.46 -13.82 6.12
N ARG A 375 -22.77 -13.63 5.92
CA ARG A 375 -23.52 -12.51 6.50
C ARG A 375 -23.45 -12.46 8.04
N SER A 376 -23.19 -13.58 8.72
CA SER A 376 -23.06 -13.64 10.18
C SER A 376 -21.67 -14.09 10.62
N THR A 377 -21.15 -13.50 11.70
CA THR A 377 -19.93 -13.97 12.39
C THR A 377 -20.10 -15.37 13.00
N ARG A 378 -21.35 -15.83 13.18
CA ARG A 378 -21.69 -17.20 13.63
C ARG A 378 -21.09 -18.28 12.73
N THR A 379 -21.02 -18.03 11.41
CA THR A 379 -20.52 -18.98 10.39
C THR A 379 -19.11 -19.47 10.71
N PHE A 380 -18.30 -18.66 11.39
CA PHE A 380 -16.88 -18.92 11.70
C PHE A 380 -16.57 -18.99 13.20
N GLY A 381 -17.60 -19.08 14.05
CA GLY A 381 -17.40 -19.34 15.48
C GLY A 381 -16.91 -18.18 16.35
N TYR A 382 -16.96 -16.92 15.91
CA TYR A 382 -16.52 -15.75 16.70
C TYR A 382 -17.62 -14.67 16.86
N SER A 383 -17.37 -13.71 17.75
CA SER A 383 -18.05 -12.41 17.75
C SER A 383 -17.12 -11.31 18.29
N TYR A 384 -17.68 -10.14 18.60
CA TYR A 384 -16.98 -8.99 19.19
C TYR A 384 -17.61 -8.58 20.53
N PRO A 385 -16.88 -7.95 21.48
CA PRO A 385 -17.41 -7.53 22.79
C PRO A 385 -18.64 -6.63 22.70
N GLU A 386 -18.75 -5.86 21.61
CA GLU A 386 -19.90 -5.01 21.31
C GLU A 386 -21.15 -5.79 20.89
N LEU A 387 -20.98 -7.05 20.46
CA LEU A 387 -22.00 -7.84 19.75
C LEU A 387 -22.20 -9.25 20.36
N PRO A 388 -22.69 -9.36 21.61
CA PRO A 388 -23.18 -10.61 22.20
C PRO A 388 -24.55 -10.98 21.59
N ASP A 389 -24.57 -11.25 20.28
CA ASP A 389 -25.77 -11.42 19.45
C ASP A 389 -26.64 -12.65 19.79
N TRP A 390 -26.19 -13.46 20.74
CA TRP A 390 -26.93 -14.58 21.31
C TRP A 390 -27.80 -14.18 22.53
N GLU A 391 -27.50 -13.05 23.17
CA GLU A 391 -28.21 -12.52 24.34
C GLU A 391 -29.18 -11.37 23.97
N MET A 392 -29.04 -10.79 22.77
CA MET A 392 -29.79 -9.61 22.33
C MET A 392 -30.67 -9.91 21.11
N SER A 393 -31.88 -9.36 21.08
CA SER A 393 -32.73 -9.33 19.89
C SER A 393 -32.20 -8.33 18.84
N PRO A 394 -32.63 -8.41 17.56
CA PRO A 394 -32.23 -7.44 16.53
C PRO A 394 -32.55 -5.98 16.89
N ASP A 395 -33.68 -5.73 17.55
CA ASP A 395 -34.06 -4.39 18.02
C ASP A 395 -33.12 -3.86 19.12
N GLU A 396 -32.63 -4.75 19.98
CA GLU A 396 -31.65 -4.42 21.03
C GLU A 396 -30.24 -4.22 20.47
N LEU A 397 -29.85 -5.00 19.45
CA LEU A 397 -28.59 -4.83 18.70
C LEU A 397 -28.58 -3.49 17.93
N ALA A 398 -29.65 -3.14 17.23
CA ALA A 398 -29.80 -1.84 16.59
C ALA A 398 -29.86 -0.68 17.59
N ASN A 399 -30.23 -0.95 18.85
CA ASN A 399 -30.26 0.02 19.93
C ASN A 399 -29.08 -0.06 20.91
N ASN A 400 -28.05 -0.84 20.60
CA ASN A 400 -27.03 -1.28 21.54
C ASN A 400 -26.35 -0.10 22.28
N PRO A 401 -26.34 -0.08 23.62
CA PRO A 401 -25.72 0.98 24.41
C PRO A 401 -24.23 1.18 24.13
N PHE A 402 -23.47 0.11 23.83
CA PHE A 402 -22.06 0.23 23.46
C PHE A 402 -21.91 0.95 22.13
N ILE A 403 -22.61 0.54 21.08
CA ILE A 403 -22.48 1.18 19.75
C ILE A 403 -22.86 2.68 19.84
N LYS A 404 -23.86 3.01 20.67
CA LYS A 404 -24.22 4.40 20.99
C LYS A 404 -23.14 5.13 21.79
N TRP A 405 -22.48 4.49 22.75
CA TRP A 405 -21.36 5.04 23.51
C TRP A 405 -20.10 5.22 22.64
N TYR A 406 -19.80 4.27 21.75
CA TYR A 406 -18.71 4.34 20.78
C TYR A 406 -18.91 5.52 19.82
N ASN A 407 -20.12 5.64 19.27
CA ASN A 407 -20.49 6.81 18.47
C ASN A 407 -20.43 8.11 19.28
N GLN A 408 -20.70 8.09 20.60
CA GLN A 408 -20.48 9.25 21.48
C GLN A 408 -18.99 9.54 21.74
N GLN A 409 -18.11 8.53 21.84
CA GLN A 409 -16.66 8.72 21.96
C GLN A 409 -16.08 9.42 20.75
N LEU A 410 -16.43 8.97 19.53
CA LEU A 410 -15.99 9.62 18.30
C LEU A 410 -16.55 11.06 18.19
N ASN A 411 -17.85 11.24 18.41
CA ASN A 411 -18.53 12.53 18.35
C ASN A 411 -18.05 13.51 19.45
N ALA A 412 -17.62 13.03 20.62
CA ALA A 412 -17.02 13.85 21.67
C ALA A 412 -15.63 14.40 21.27
N LYS A 413 -14.89 13.67 20.41
CA LYS A 413 -13.64 14.18 19.79
C LYS A 413 -13.93 15.21 18.69
N GLU A 414 -15.09 15.17 18.05
CA GLU A 414 -15.55 16.20 17.08
C GLU A 414 -16.15 17.47 17.71
N GLN A 415 -16.82 17.36 18.87
CA GLN A 415 -17.70 18.41 19.39
C GLN A 415 -17.01 19.65 19.98
N ALA A 416 -16.61 20.57 19.10
CA ALA A 416 -17.12 21.94 19.27
C ALA A 416 -18.58 22.01 18.81
N LYS A 417 -19.36 22.97 19.33
CA LYS A 417 -20.80 23.13 19.02
C LYS A 417 -21.03 23.74 17.63
N ILE A 418 -20.78 22.98 16.57
CA ILE A 418 -21.15 23.34 15.20
C ILE A 418 -22.45 22.61 14.84
N LEU A 419 -23.42 23.31 14.25
CA LEU A 419 -24.71 22.77 13.79
C LEU A 419 -24.69 22.37 12.29
N GLU A 420 -23.51 22.43 11.67
CA GLU A 420 -23.26 22.30 10.24
C GLU A 420 -22.04 21.39 10.06
N GLN A 421 -22.22 20.28 9.35
CA GLN A 421 -21.14 19.39 8.95
C GLN A 421 -20.44 19.97 7.71
N TRP A 422 -19.11 19.93 7.70
CA TRP A 422 -18.30 20.36 6.56
C TRP A 422 -17.39 19.22 6.12
N SER A 423 -17.38 18.90 4.83
CA SER A 423 -16.51 17.87 4.25
C SER A 423 -16.06 18.22 2.82
N ILE A 424 -14.96 17.61 2.41
CA ILE A 424 -14.41 17.66 1.05
C ILE A 424 -14.85 16.36 0.36
N SER A 425 -15.72 16.46 -0.65
CA SER A 425 -16.03 15.34 -1.53
C SER A 425 -14.92 15.18 -2.57
N VAL A 426 -14.19 14.07 -2.53
CA VAL A 426 -13.15 13.74 -3.49
C VAL A 426 -13.75 12.90 -4.63
N LEU A 427 -13.38 13.23 -5.86
CA LEU A 427 -13.75 12.51 -7.08
C LEU A 427 -12.52 12.40 -7.96
N VAL A 428 -12.04 11.17 -8.17
CA VAL A 428 -10.89 10.87 -9.05
C VAL A 428 -11.27 9.75 -10.02
N ASP A 429 -10.66 9.74 -11.19
CA ASP A 429 -10.61 8.53 -12.01
C ASP A 429 -9.89 7.43 -11.21
N ARG A 430 -10.26 6.15 -11.33
CA ARG A 430 -9.61 5.10 -10.52
C ARG A 430 -8.12 4.93 -10.87
N PHE A 431 -7.75 5.12 -12.14
CA PHE A 431 -6.37 4.92 -12.63
C PHE A 431 -5.79 6.17 -13.34
N PRO A 432 -5.60 7.30 -12.62
CA PRO A 432 -5.01 8.52 -13.19
C PRO A 432 -3.48 8.45 -13.19
N LEU A 433 -2.91 7.59 -12.35
CA LEU A 433 -1.50 7.27 -12.17
C LEU A 433 -1.32 5.75 -12.19
N ASN A 434 -0.11 5.31 -12.50
CA ASN A 434 0.25 3.89 -12.66
C ASN A 434 0.57 3.18 -11.31
N THR A 435 -0.04 3.62 -10.21
CA THR A 435 0.32 3.27 -8.83
C THR A 435 -0.78 3.69 -7.83
N SER A 436 -0.73 3.17 -6.60
CA SER A 436 -1.30 3.86 -5.41
C SER A 436 -0.80 5.31 -5.32
N PHE A 437 -1.65 6.21 -4.81
CA PHE A 437 -1.31 7.59 -4.50
C PHE A 437 -2.22 8.17 -3.41
N CYS A 438 -1.87 9.33 -2.85
CA CYS A 438 -2.69 10.07 -1.91
C CYS A 438 -2.97 11.51 -2.38
N ILE A 439 -3.98 12.14 -1.78
CA ILE A 439 -4.29 13.57 -1.90
C ILE A 439 -4.44 14.12 -0.49
N ASP A 440 -3.47 14.94 -0.09
CA ASP A 440 -3.41 15.60 1.21
C ASP A 440 -4.10 16.98 1.15
N PHE A 441 -4.96 17.26 2.13
CA PHE A 441 -5.65 18.56 2.23
C PHE A 441 -5.11 19.34 3.43
N PHE A 442 -4.74 20.60 3.24
CA PHE A 442 -4.10 21.44 4.27
C PHE A 442 -4.95 22.66 4.63
N MET A 443 -4.83 23.09 5.89
CA MET A 443 -5.34 24.36 6.38
C MET A 443 -4.26 25.43 6.24
N GLY A 444 -4.36 26.26 5.20
CA GLY A 444 -3.29 27.18 4.78
C GLY A 444 -2.28 26.51 3.84
N ASP A 445 -1.07 27.06 3.77
CA ASP A 445 -0.03 26.56 2.88
C ASP A 445 0.49 25.18 3.33
N ALA A 446 0.77 24.28 2.37
CA ALA A 446 1.45 23.02 2.65
C ALA A 446 2.94 23.25 2.99
N PRO A 447 3.60 22.36 3.75
CA PRO A 447 5.05 22.42 3.94
C PRO A 447 5.81 22.36 2.61
N ASP A 448 6.97 23.02 2.50
CA ASP A 448 7.81 22.95 1.29
C ASP A 448 8.30 21.52 0.98
N GLU A 449 8.57 20.73 2.03
CA GLU A 449 9.07 19.36 1.93
C GLU A 449 7.90 18.34 1.91
N VAL A 450 7.71 17.68 0.76
CA VAL A 450 6.63 16.70 0.54
C VAL A 450 6.72 15.50 1.49
N SER A 451 7.93 15.13 1.93
CA SER A 451 8.14 14.06 2.92
C SER A 451 7.54 14.36 4.30
N ALA A 452 7.29 15.63 4.63
CA ALA A 452 6.66 16.04 5.88
C ALA A 452 5.12 16.14 5.80
N TRP A 453 4.53 16.03 4.60
CA TRP A 453 3.10 16.26 4.37
C TRP A 453 2.17 15.37 5.20
N PRO A 454 2.34 14.03 5.25
CA PRO A 454 1.36 13.17 5.90
C PRO A 454 1.41 13.23 7.44
N ALA A 455 2.38 13.93 8.01
CA ALA A 455 2.50 14.21 9.45
C ALA A 455 2.41 15.72 9.77
N ALA A 456 1.99 16.56 8.81
CA ALA A 456 1.99 18.02 8.97
C ALA A 456 0.94 18.48 10.01
N PRO A 457 1.27 19.43 10.90
CA PRO A 457 0.36 19.89 11.96
C PRO A 457 -0.82 20.73 11.44
N ASN A 458 -0.85 21.07 10.15
CA ASN A 458 -1.96 21.72 9.47
C ASN A 458 -2.65 20.83 8.42
N LEU A 459 -2.35 19.52 8.39
CA LEU A 459 -3.12 18.54 7.64
C LEU A 459 -4.58 18.50 8.15
N ILE A 460 -5.54 18.52 7.24
CA ILE A 460 -6.97 18.33 7.49
C ILE A 460 -7.27 16.82 7.49
N GLY A 461 -6.72 16.11 6.50
CA GLY A 461 -6.78 14.67 6.31
C GLY A 461 -6.33 14.29 4.89
N THR A 462 -6.05 13.00 4.70
CA THR A 462 -5.52 12.39 3.48
C THR A 462 -6.54 11.47 2.84
N TYR A 463 -6.90 11.71 1.58
CA TYR A 463 -7.58 10.71 0.74
C TYR A 463 -6.55 9.77 0.12
N ALA A 464 -6.74 8.46 0.26
CA ALA A 464 -5.86 7.45 -0.30
C ALA A 464 -6.53 6.65 -1.42
N GLN A 465 -5.88 6.59 -2.58
CA GLN A 465 -6.25 5.71 -3.68
C GLN A 465 -5.42 4.43 -3.61
N PHE A 466 -6.01 3.37 -3.06
CA PHE A 466 -5.40 2.04 -2.96
C PHE A 466 -5.49 1.32 -4.31
N ASN A 467 -4.37 1.29 -5.03
CA ASN A 467 -4.24 0.74 -6.39
C ASN A 467 -2.95 -0.09 -6.49
N PRO A 468 -2.91 -1.08 -7.39
CA PRO A 468 -1.67 -1.76 -7.69
C PRO A 468 -0.57 -0.85 -8.23
N ALA A 469 0.67 -1.14 -7.88
CA ALA A 469 1.84 -0.71 -8.61
C ALA A 469 1.79 -1.24 -10.05
N ASN A 470 2.26 -0.43 -11.00
CA ASN A 470 2.35 -0.79 -12.41
C ASN A 470 1.02 -1.24 -13.06
N VAL A 471 -0.11 -0.59 -12.73
CA VAL A 471 -1.46 -0.83 -13.30
C VAL A 471 -1.47 -1.12 -14.82
N THR A 472 -0.58 -0.49 -15.60
CA THR A 472 -0.43 -0.70 -17.06
C THR A 472 -0.16 -2.16 -17.41
N MET A 473 0.55 -2.91 -16.56
CA MET A 473 0.82 -4.35 -16.70
C MET A 473 -0.45 -5.20 -16.59
N LEU A 474 -1.39 -4.79 -15.73
CA LEU A 474 -2.68 -5.46 -15.51
C LEU A 474 -3.66 -5.15 -16.66
N HIS A 475 -3.57 -3.93 -17.22
CA HIS A 475 -4.47 -3.41 -18.24
C HIS A 475 -3.71 -2.92 -19.51
N PRO A 476 -2.98 -3.80 -20.22
CA PRO A 476 -2.13 -3.41 -21.36
C PRO A 476 -2.91 -2.90 -22.59
N ASN A 477 -4.23 -3.10 -22.62
CA ASN A 477 -5.13 -2.60 -23.67
C ASN A 477 -5.85 -1.29 -23.28
N GLY A 478 -5.49 -0.68 -22.14
CA GLY A 478 -6.18 0.46 -21.55
C GLY A 478 -7.01 0.07 -20.32
N TYR A 479 -7.11 0.99 -19.36
CA TYR A 479 -7.81 0.80 -18.09
C TYR A 479 -9.34 0.82 -18.24
N PRO A 480 -10.10 0.17 -17.33
CA PRO A 480 -11.53 0.42 -17.19
C PRO A 480 -11.80 1.90 -16.88
N GLU A 481 -12.63 2.57 -17.69
CA GLU A 481 -13.12 3.91 -17.37
C GLU A 481 -14.06 3.86 -16.15
N GLY A 482 -13.70 4.60 -15.10
CA GLY A 482 -14.49 4.67 -13.87
C GLY A 482 -13.94 5.72 -12.91
N GLN A 483 -14.83 6.39 -12.17
CA GLN A 483 -14.47 7.39 -11.17
C GLN A 483 -14.88 6.92 -9.78
N VAL A 484 -13.94 6.85 -8.85
CA VAL A 484 -14.15 6.50 -7.44
C VAL A 484 -14.30 7.75 -6.59
N ARG A 485 -14.87 7.61 -5.39
CA ARG A 485 -15.04 8.72 -4.44
C ARG A 485 -14.56 8.36 -3.04
N GLY A 486 -14.20 9.41 -2.33
CA GLY A 486 -14.08 9.41 -0.88
C GLY A 486 -14.49 10.76 -0.31
N GLU A 487 -14.42 10.88 1.00
CA GLU A 487 -14.81 12.07 1.75
C GLU A 487 -13.77 12.35 2.82
N ILE A 488 -13.44 13.62 3.05
CA ILE A 488 -12.58 14.06 4.15
C ILE A 488 -13.38 15.06 4.98
N SER A 489 -13.55 14.80 6.28
CA SER A 489 -14.19 15.79 7.17
C SER A 489 -13.32 17.04 7.28
N MET A 490 -13.95 18.21 7.39
CA MET A 490 -13.32 19.46 7.82
C MET A 490 -13.88 19.95 9.16
N THR A 491 -14.90 19.28 9.69
CA THR A 491 -15.68 19.74 10.86
C THR A 491 -14.78 19.88 12.09
N HIS A 492 -13.85 18.95 12.30
CA HIS A 492 -12.84 19.01 13.37
C HIS A 492 -11.87 20.18 13.22
N THR A 493 -11.37 20.45 12.01
CA THR A 493 -10.43 21.56 11.77
C THR A 493 -11.10 22.92 11.94
N LEU A 494 -12.34 23.06 11.45
CA LEU A 494 -13.12 24.29 11.60
C LEU A 494 -13.54 24.52 13.06
N ALA A 495 -13.84 23.46 13.82
CA ALA A 495 -14.04 23.49 15.27
C ALA A 495 -12.82 24.05 16.02
N ALA A 496 -11.63 23.50 15.75
CA ALA A 496 -10.38 23.96 16.34
C ALA A 496 -10.06 25.42 15.96
N ALA A 497 -10.24 25.78 14.68
CA ALA A 497 -10.03 27.14 14.19
C ALA A 497 -10.98 28.14 14.87
N GLN A 498 -12.27 27.82 14.99
CA GLN A 498 -13.25 28.72 15.61
C GLN A 498 -13.01 28.89 17.11
N LEU A 499 -12.63 27.83 17.83
CA LEU A 499 -12.16 27.89 19.23
C LEU A 499 -10.97 28.84 19.41
N SER A 500 -10.03 28.85 18.45
CA SER A 500 -8.85 29.73 18.51
C SER A 500 -9.20 31.22 18.51
N THR A 501 -10.31 31.62 17.87
CA THR A 501 -10.73 33.04 17.76
C THR A 501 -11.26 33.63 19.07
N LEU A 502 -11.57 32.80 20.08
CA LEU A 502 -12.17 33.26 21.33
C LEU A 502 -11.18 34.07 22.20
N PRO A 503 -11.66 35.12 22.91
CA PRO A 503 -10.81 36.00 23.70
C PRO A 503 -10.15 35.28 24.89
N ALA A 504 -8.92 35.67 25.22
CA ALA A 504 -8.06 34.96 26.16
C ALA A 504 -8.67 34.67 27.55
N LYS A 505 -9.62 35.48 28.03
CA LYS A 505 -10.32 35.22 29.30
C LYS A 505 -11.30 34.04 29.23
N MET A 506 -11.88 33.75 28.06
CA MET A 506 -12.67 32.53 27.83
C MET A 506 -11.77 31.33 27.54
N ARG A 507 -10.54 31.53 27.04
CA ARG A 507 -9.57 30.44 26.83
C ARG A 507 -9.15 29.74 28.13
N LEU A 508 -9.27 30.35 29.31
CA LEU A 508 -9.05 29.63 30.59
C LEU A 508 -10.12 28.55 30.81
N SER A 509 -11.39 28.83 30.51
CA SER A 509 -12.45 27.82 30.53
C SER A 509 -12.38 26.87 29.33
N GLY A 510 -11.87 27.33 28.18
CA GLY A 510 -11.63 26.51 26.99
C GLY A 510 -10.49 25.50 27.14
N LYS A 511 -9.45 25.81 27.94
CA LYS A 511 -8.39 24.85 28.29
C LYS A 511 -8.93 23.64 29.07
N LEU A 512 -10.04 23.78 29.79
CA LEU A 512 -10.73 22.67 30.43
C LEU A 512 -11.50 21.77 29.45
N LEU A 513 -11.72 22.23 28.21
CA LEU A 513 -12.31 21.40 27.14
C LEU A 513 -11.27 20.61 26.35
N LEU A 514 -10.05 21.14 26.18
CA LEU A 514 -8.91 20.33 25.67
C LEU A 514 -8.43 19.28 26.69
N LEU A 515 -8.90 19.34 27.93
CA LEU A 515 -8.72 18.31 28.95
C LEU A 515 -9.77 17.18 28.87
N SER A 516 -10.71 17.19 27.91
CA SER A 516 -11.63 16.06 27.69
C SER A 516 -10.94 14.78 27.19
N ALA A 517 -9.64 14.85 26.84
CA ALA A 517 -8.78 13.68 26.66
C ALA A 517 -8.57 12.89 27.96
N SER A 518 -8.73 13.50 29.14
CA SER A 518 -8.68 12.80 30.43
C SER A 518 -10.09 12.43 30.91
N LEU A 519 -10.64 11.36 30.31
CA LEU A 519 -11.84 10.67 30.80
C LEU A 519 -11.63 9.14 30.88
N ILE A 520 -10.37 8.73 31.12
CA ILE A 520 -9.90 7.36 31.32
C ILE A 520 -10.16 6.88 32.78
N THR A 521 -10.44 7.83 33.69
CA THR A 521 -10.36 7.71 35.15
C THR A 521 -11.41 6.82 35.84
N HIS A 522 -12.20 6.04 35.10
CA HIS A 522 -13.16 5.08 35.66
C HIS A 522 -13.04 3.65 35.10
N ALA A 523 -12.06 3.38 34.21
CA ALA A 523 -11.79 2.01 33.71
C ALA A 523 -10.49 1.41 34.30
N LEU A 524 -9.44 2.20 34.52
CA LEU A 524 -8.12 1.72 34.97
C LEU A 524 -7.95 1.55 36.49
N ALA A 525 -9.01 1.21 37.23
CA ALA A 525 -8.98 1.04 38.69
C ALA A 525 -8.21 -0.20 39.18
N GLN A 526 -7.53 -0.94 38.29
CA GLN A 526 -6.83 -2.20 38.58
C GLN A 526 -5.44 -2.33 37.92
N ALA A 527 -4.95 -1.30 37.22
CA ALA A 527 -3.60 -1.29 36.64
C ALA A 527 -2.55 -0.82 37.67
N ARG A 528 -1.33 -1.37 37.62
CA ARG A 528 -0.18 -0.84 38.38
C ARG A 528 0.26 0.51 37.81
N ILE A 529 0.86 1.35 38.65
CA ILE A 529 1.44 2.65 38.25
C ILE A 529 2.52 2.43 37.16
N ALA A 530 2.43 3.16 36.04
CA ALA A 530 3.33 3.02 34.90
C ALA A 530 3.45 4.33 34.11
N PHE A 531 4.65 4.63 33.58
CA PHE A 531 4.84 5.77 32.69
C PHE A 531 4.10 5.55 31.36
N THR A 532 3.41 6.59 30.87
CA THR A 532 2.73 6.63 29.57
C THR A 532 3.43 7.54 28.56
N SER A 533 4.34 8.40 29.01
CA SER A 533 5.23 9.16 28.12
C SER A 533 6.53 9.53 28.83
N VAL A 534 7.65 9.19 28.19
CA VAL A 534 9.03 9.56 28.59
C VAL A 534 9.80 9.90 27.30
N PRO A 535 10.60 10.99 27.25
CA PRO A 535 11.36 11.32 26.04
C PRO A 535 12.52 10.34 25.83
N ALA A 536 12.61 9.74 24.63
CA ALA A 536 13.70 8.83 24.27
C ALA A 536 15.08 9.52 24.16
N LEU A 537 15.10 10.84 23.94
CA LEU A 537 16.30 11.68 23.95
C LEU A 537 16.03 12.97 24.73
N VAL A 538 16.90 13.26 25.69
CA VAL A 538 16.75 14.38 26.63
C VAL A 538 17.94 15.32 26.48
N VAL A 539 17.72 16.60 26.18
CA VAL A 539 18.80 17.59 26.01
C VAL A 539 18.98 18.41 27.29
N ALA A 540 20.22 18.50 27.78
CA ALA A 540 20.53 19.22 29.01
C ALA A 540 20.20 20.71 28.90
N GLY A 541 19.28 21.18 29.75
CA GLY A 541 18.77 22.55 29.74
C GLY A 541 17.49 22.80 28.93
N GLN A 542 16.78 21.74 28.52
CA GLN A 542 15.41 21.81 27.99
C GLN A 542 14.38 21.30 29.02
N SER A 543 13.11 21.58 28.78
CA SER A 543 11.98 21.15 29.60
C SER A 543 11.17 20.07 28.87
N TYR A 544 10.84 18.97 29.56
CA TYR A 544 10.09 17.84 28.99
C TYR A 544 8.88 17.48 29.84
N ASN A 545 7.81 17.01 29.21
CA ASN A 545 6.67 16.45 29.92
C ASN A 545 6.86 14.93 30.12
N ILE A 546 6.63 14.45 31.34
CA ILE A 546 6.58 13.05 31.71
C ILE A 546 5.15 12.75 32.17
N SER A 547 4.54 11.67 31.71
CA SER A 547 3.18 11.28 32.14
C SER A 547 3.10 9.82 32.56
N TRP A 548 2.09 9.47 33.36
CA TRP A 548 1.84 8.12 33.86
C TRP A 548 0.35 7.82 34.01
N ALA A 549 0.02 6.54 34.17
CA ALA A 549 -1.33 6.05 34.43
C ALA A 549 -1.32 4.81 35.35
N GLY A 550 -2.51 4.37 35.76
CA GLY A 550 -2.68 3.31 36.75
C GLY A 550 -2.36 3.78 38.17
N GLY A 551 -2.32 2.83 39.11
CA GLY A 551 -2.06 3.09 40.52
C GLY A 551 -3.32 3.27 41.37
N ASP A 552 -3.12 3.54 42.67
CA ASP A 552 -4.20 3.64 43.68
C ASP A 552 -4.73 5.06 43.91
N GLY A 553 -4.18 6.06 43.20
CA GLY A 553 -4.48 7.48 43.37
C GLY A 553 -3.72 8.18 44.50
N SER A 554 -2.82 7.49 45.20
CA SER A 554 -1.91 8.11 46.16
C SER A 554 -0.89 9.03 45.45
N PRO A 555 -0.34 10.05 46.14
CA PRO A 555 0.69 10.92 45.56
C PRO A 555 1.94 10.15 45.11
N VAL A 556 2.54 10.62 44.02
CA VAL A 556 3.62 9.95 43.29
C VAL A 556 4.97 10.65 43.52
N THR A 557 6.03 9.86 43.65
CA THR A 557 7.42 10.32 43.64
C THR A 557 8.12 9.88 42.35
N ILE A 558 8.89 10.76 41.73
CA ILE A 558 9.68 10.50 40.51
C ILE A 558 11.16 10.69 40.84
N THR A 559 11.98 9.68 40.55
CA THR A 559 13.43 9.72 40.74
C THR A 559 14.17 9.44 39.43
N LEU A 560 15.24 10.19 39.18
CA LEU A 560 16.20 9.95 38.10
C LEU A 560 17.23 8.93 38.58
N ARG A 561 17.45 7.91 37.77
CA ARG A 561 18.39 6.82 37.99
C ARG A 561 19.42 6.77 36.85
N GLU A 562 20.60 6.22 37.12
CA GLU A 562 21.70 6.05 36.16
C GLU A 562 22.41 4.71 36.43
N GLY A 563 22.83 3.98 35.38
CA GLY A 563 23.65 2.77 35.47
C GLY A 563 23.05 1.52 34.81
N ASP A 564 23.62 0.36 35.14
CA ASP A 564 23.14 -0.95 34.70
C ASP A 564 21.66 -1.17 35.15
N PRO A 565 20.76 -1.69 34.30
CA PRO A 565 19.37 -2.01 34.67
C PRO A 565 19.21 -2.83 35.96
N ASN A 566 20.23 -3.63 36.34
CA ASN A 566 20.24 -4.48 37.53
C ASN A 566 20.86 -3.80 38.78
N ASP A 567 21.53 -2.64 38.64
CA ASP A 567 22.16 -1.86 39.73
C ASP A 567 22.02 -0.34 39.49
N LEU A 568 20.80 0.07 39.15
CA LEU A 568 20.42 1.47 38.93
C LEU A 568 20.64 2.30 40.21
N LYS A 569 21.39 3.40 40.09
CA LYS A 569 21.73 4.31 41.21
C LYS A 569 20.91 5.59 41.12
N THR A 570 20.42 6.09 42.25
CA THR A 570 19.62 7.33 42.28
C THR A 570 20.51 8.55 42.17
N ILE A 571 20.26 9.37 41.15
CA ILE A 571 21.00 10.62 40.88
C ILE A 571 20.24 11.83 41.44
N ALA A 572 18.91 11.85 41.30
CA ALA A 572 18.06 12.92 41.83
C ALA A 572 16.64 12.42 42.13
N THR A 573 15.94 13.07 43.06
CA THR A 573 14.48 13.08 43.08
C THR A 573 14.03 14.28 42.25
N LEU A 574 13.25 14.04 41.20
CA LEU A 574 12.77 15.08 40.29
C LEU A 574 11.48 15.74 40.81
N ALA A 575 10.59 14.92 41.36
CA ALA A 575 9.34 15.35 41.96
C ALA A 575 8.96 14.41 43.12
N ASP A 576 8.28 14.94 44.13
CA ASP A 576 7.77 14.17 45.26
C ASP A 576 6.37 14.68 45.65
N GLY A 577 5.46 13.75 45.95
CA GLY A 577 4.07 14.07 46.29
C GLY A 577 3.21 14.63 45.14
N VAL A 578 3.47 14.25 43.88
CA VAL A 578 2.67 14.71 42.72
C VAL A 578 1.29 14.05 42.72
N THR A 579 0.22 14.84 42.56
CA THR A 579 -1.18 14.37 42.52
C THR A 579 -1.80 14.32 41.12
N GLU A 580 -1.16 14.96 40.13
CA GLU A 580 -1.58 14.95 38.73
C GLU A 580 -1.05 13.69 38.01
N ASP A 581 -1.48 13.45 36.77
CA ASP A 581 -1.01 12.37 35.89
C ASP A 581 0.22 12.74 35.05
N PHE A 582 0.82 13.91 35.30
CA PHE A 582 2.02 14.40 34.60
C PHE A 582 2.94 15.27 35.48
N PHE A 583 4.20 15.39 35.05
CA PHE A 583 5.21 16.29 35.61
C PHE A 583 6.08 16.89 34.50
N VAL A 584 6.31 18.20 34.55
CA VAL A 584 7.25 18.88 33.65
C VAL A 584 8.63 18.91 34.29
N TRP A 585 9.57 18.17 33.71
CA TRP A 585 10.97 18.10 34.14
C TRP A 585 11.83 19.14 33.40
N ASP A 586 12.33 20.13 34.15
CA ASP A 586 13.42 21.01 33.72
C ASP A 586 14.76 20.28 33.89
N VAL A 587 15.42 19.94 32.78
CA VAL A 587 16.66 19.16 32.78
C VAL A 587 17.84 20.07 33.14
N SER A 588 18.57 19.75 34.21
CA SER A 588 19.73 20.56 34.61
C SER A 588 20.85 20.52 33.55
N LYS A 589 21.43 21.69 33.27
CA LYS A 589 22.65 21.86 32.45
C LYS A 589 23.92 21.30 33.11
N SER A 590 23.80 20.68 34.28
CA SER A 590 24.88 20.02 35.02
C SER A 590 24.74 18.50 35.11
N LEU A 591 23.75 17.90 34.43
CA LEU A 591 23.68 16.44 34.26
C LEU A 591 24.74 15.97 33.26
N ALA A 592 25.28 14.77 33.46
CA ALA A 592 26.31 14.22 32.58
C ALA A 592 25.69 13.74 31.26
N THR A 593 26.51 13.69 30.21
CA THR A 593 26.15 13.06 28.94
C THR A 593 26.38 11.56 29.05
N ALA A 594 25.31 10.80 29.17
CA ALA A 594 25.32 9.34 29.28
C ALA A 594 24.05 8.73 28.66
N SER A 595 24.08 7.42 28.38
CA SER A 595 23.04 6.69 27.62
C SER A 595 22.22 5.70 28.47
N ASP A 596 22.48 5.68 29.77
CA ASP A 596 22.01 4.71 30.76
C ASP A 596 21.20 5.39 31.88
N TYR A 597 20.47 6.47 31.55
CA TYR A 597 19.51 7.10 32.44
C TYR A 597 18.15 6.40 32.40
N ALA A 598 17.49 6.28 33.54
CA ALA A 598 16.10 5.84 33.67
C ALA A 598 15.33 6.74 34.64
N LEU A 599 14.01 6.84 34.46
CA LEU A 599 13.11 7.36 35.47
C LEU A 599 12.55 6.19 36.27
N GLN A 600 12.39 6.37 37.58
CA GLN A 600 11.63 5.47 38.44
C GLN A 600 10.45 6.24 39.03
N ILE A 601 9.25 5.67 38.91
CA ILE A 601 8.01 6.13 39.51
C ILE A 601 7.66 5.26 40.73
N THR A 602 7.26 5.87 41.84
CA THR A 602 6.84 5.14 43.05
C THR A 602 5.57 5.72 43.65
N GLN A 603 4.69 4.84 44.11
CA GLN A 603 3.43 5.15 44.78
C GLN A 603 3.25 4.20 45.96
N GLY A 604 3.18 4.73 47.19
CA GLY A 604 3.23 3.91 48.41
C GLY A 604 4.56 3.16 48.56
N GLN A 605 4.56 2.03 49.29
CA GLN A 605 5.77 1.22 49.54
C GLN A 605 5.96 0.05 48.56
N ASP A 606 4.88 -0.42 47.90
CA ASP A 606 4.86 -1.70 47.16
C ASP A 606 4.59 -1.55 45.63
N SER A 607 4.40 -0.32 45.14
CA SER A 607 4.23 -0.02 43.71
C SER A 607 5.37 0.85 43.19
N ILE A 608 6.34 0.20 42.54
CA ILE A 608 7.48 0.80 41.88
C ILE A 608 7.46 0.39 40.40
N ASN A 609 7.76 1.31 39.49
CA ASN A 609 7.95 1.03 38.07
C ASN A 609 9.06 1.93 37.49
N TYR A 610 9.57 1.59 36.31
CA TYR A 610 10.71 2.24 35.67
C TYR A 610 10.39 2.59 34.21
N SER A 611 11.05 3.61 33.66
CA SER A 611 11.13 3.80 32.20
C SER A 611 12.15 2.84 31.60
N GLY A 612 12.10 2.66 30.28
CA GLY A 612 13.29 2.20 29.54
C GLY A 612 14.47 3.17 29.71
N LEU A 613 15.67 2.71 29.34
CA LEU A 613 16.86 3.56 29.32
C LEU A 613 16.73 4.63 28.22
N PHE A 614 17.13 5.86 28.53
CA PHE A 614 17.21 6.98 27.59
C PHE A 614 18.55 7.72 27.72
N SER A 615 18.89 8.50 26.69
CA SER A 615 20.14 9.26 26.66
C SER A 615 19.92 10.72 27.06
N ILE A 616 20.84 11.27 27.88
CA ILE A 616 20.97 12.71 28.11
C ILE A 616 22.11 13.25 27.24
N ALA A 617 21.83 14.27 26.44
CA ALA A 617 22.77 14.89 25.51
C ALA A 617 23.18 16.32 25.93
N ASP A 618 24.46 16.63 25.72
CA ASP A 618 25.05 17.98 25.75
C ASP A 618 24.34 18.90 24.73
N GLY A 619 23.94 20.10 25.18
CA GLY A 619 23.28 21.11 24.35
C GLY A 619 24.19 21.84 23.34
N SER A 620 25.47 21.47 23.24
CA SER A 620 26.44 22.00 22.28
C SER A 620 26.80 20.94 21.22
N GLY A 621 26.06 20.96 20.11
CA GLY A 621 26.09 19.89 19.11
C GLY A 621 27.43 19.71 18.37
N THR A 622 28.28 18.80 18.85
CA THR A 622 29.31 18.10 18.05
C THR A 622 29.57 16.71 18.61
N SER A 623 29.37 15.65 17.81
CA SER A 623 29.56 14.27 18.27
C SER A 623 30.29 13.39 17.25
N THR A 624 31.62 13.40 17.32
CA THR A 624 32.44 12.32 16.74
C THR A 624 32.43 11.12 17.67
N ILE A 625 31.77 10.03 17.27
CA ILE A 625 31.80 8.75 18.01
C ILE A 625 32.87 7.84 17.40
N SER A 626 33.88 7.51 18.21
CA SER A 626 34.97 6.59 17.85
C SER A 626 34.68 5.20 18.39
N TYR A 627 34.38 4.24 17.51
CA TYR A 627 34.18 2.85 17.90
C TYR A 627 35.52 2.12 18.09
N SER A 628 35.86 1.79 19.34
CA SER A 628 36.89 0.79 19.65
C SER A 628 36.28 -0.60 19.54
N GLY A 629 36.62 -1.34 18.48
CA GLY A 629 35.99 -2.63 18.17
C GLY A 629 36.52 -3.82 18.97
N LEU A 630 35.76 -4.93 18.91
CA LEU A 630 36.22 -6.27 19.26
C LEU A 630 36.17 -7.16 17.99
N SER A 631 37.08 -8.12 17.88
CA SER A 631 37.34 -8.86 16.64
C SER A 631 36.64 -10.22 16.59
N THR A 632 36.05 -10.55 15.44
CA THR A 632 35.75 -11.93 15.02
C THR A 632 36.36 -12.20 13.65
N THR A 633 37.07 -13.31 13.51
CA THR A 633 37.92 -13.62 12.35
C THR A 633 37.23 -14.52 11.34
N THR A 634 37.21 -14.12 10.06
CA THR A 634 36.87 -14.99 8.92
C THR A 634 38.06 -15.11 7.96
N GLY A 635 38.47 -16.34 7.67
CA GLY A 635 39.56 -16.62 6.72
C GLY A 635 39.09 -16.53 5.27
N ALA A 636 39.93 -16.03 4.38
CA ALA A 636 39.61 -15.88 2.96
C ALA A 636 40.07 -17.08 2.11
N THR A 637 39.20 -17.54 1.20
CA THR A 637 39.56 -18.42 0.08
C THR A 637 38.94 -17.90 -1.21
N ASN A 638 39.78 -17.41 -2.13
CA ASN A 638 39.34 -16.87 -3.43
C ASN A 638 39.10 -17.98 -4.47
N ALA A 639 38.06 -17.85 -5.29
CA ALA A 639 37.90 -18.61 -6.54
C ALA A 639 37.19 -17.77 -7.63
N THR A 640 38.02 -17.09 -8.42
CA THR A 640 37.78 -16.44 -9.74
C THR A 640 36.43 -16.63 -10.46
N THR A 641 35.75 -15.50 -10.64
CA THR A 641 35.26 -14.92 -11.91
C THR A 641 35.14 -15.81 -13.18
N SER A 642 34.01 -15.67 -13.87
CA SER A 642 34.00 -15.46 -15.33
C SER A 642 32.82 -14.58 -15.77
N VAL A 643 33.00 -13.77 -16.82
CA VAL A 643 32.00 -12.84 -17.38
C VAL A 643 32.08 -12.92 -18.90
N ILE A 644 30.93 -12.96 -19.58
CA ILE A 644 30.79 -12.78 -21.03
C ILE A 644 29.72 -11.71 -21.26
N SER A 645 29.89 -10.89 -22.30
CA SER A 645 29.24 -9.58 -22.43
C SER A 645 28.86 -9.23 -23.87
N THR A 646 27.97 -8.24 -24.03
CA THR A 646 27.54 -7.60 -25.29
C THR A 646 26.73 -8.51 -26.25
N THR A 647 25.82 -8.03 -27.10
CA THR A 647 25.80 -6.74 -27.84
C THR A 647 24.41 -6.10 -27.97
N SER A 648 24.42 -4.80 -28.26
CA SER A 648 23.23 -3.99 -28.59
C SER A 648 23.37 -3.37 -29.99
N THR A 649 22.26 -3.18 -30.70
CA THR A 649 22.23 -2.44 -31.97
C THR A 649 20.95 -1.60 -32.07
N ALA A 650 21.08 -0.32 -32.43
CA ALA A 650 19.96 0.57 -32.75
C ALA A 650 19.98 0.92 -34.24
N ILE A 651 18.91 1.57 -34.77
CA ILE A 651 18.95 2.74 -35.69
C ILE A 651 17.56 3.09 -36.26
N ALA A 652 17.33 4.41 -36.42
CA ALA A 652 16.36 5.10 -37.29
C ALA A 652 14.86 5.16 -36.93
N SER A 653 14.29 6.33 -37.28
CA SER A 653 12.87 6.68 -37.31
C SER A 653 12.62 7.62 -38.51
N LEU A 654 11.37 7.71 -39.03
CA LEU A 654 10.76 8.85 -39.76
C LEU A 654 9.49 8.42 -40.55
N GLY A 655 8.48 9.29 -40.64
CA GLY A 655 7.38 9.18 -41.63
C GLY A 655 5.98 9.52 -41.11
N LYS A 656 5.17 10.28 -41.87
CA LYS A 656 3.81 10.74 -41.48
C LYS A 656 2.69 10.11 -42.33
N SER A 657 1.57 9.79 -41.67
CA SER A 657 0.13 9.80 -42.07
C SER A 657 -0.34 9.57 -43.53
N THR A 658 -1.41 8.77 -43.72
CA THR A 658 -2.71 9.17 -44.36
C THR A 658 -3.80 8.04 -44.38
N ILE A 659 -4.88 8.24 -43.61
CA ILE A 659 -6.34 8.03 -43.85
C ILE A 659 -6.88 7.00 -44.91
N ILE A 660 -7.61 5.95 -44.42
CA ILE A 660 -8.94 5.38 -44.87
C ILE A 660 -9.08 4.69 -46.28
N PRO A 661 -10.01 3.71 -46.61
CA PRO A 661 -11.07 2.97 -45.85
C PRO A 661 -11.15 1.40 -46.00
N SER A 662 -12.12 0.79 -45.29
CA SER A 662 -13.03 -0.33 -45.70
C SER A 662 -12.67 -1.84 -45.66
N ASN A 663 -13.43 -2.56 -44.82
CA ASN A 663 -14.10 -3.87 -44.98
C ASN A 663 -13.49 -5.03 -45.81
N THR A 664 -13.34 -6.18 -45.15
CA THR A 664 -13.83 -7.50 -45.61
C THR A 664 -14.25 -8.38 -44.42
N THR A 665 -14.90 -9.52 -44.68
CA THR A 665 -15.82 -10.16 -43.71
C THR A 665 -15.82 -11.71 -43.82
N PHE A 666 -16.36 -12.38 -42.79
CA PHE A 666 -16.74 -13.81 -42.73
C PHE A 666 -15.65 -14.90 -42.58
N SER A 667 -15.51 -15.36 -41.32
CA SER A 667 -15.90 -16.71 -40.86
C SER A 667 -15.12 -18.00 -41.21
N SER A 668 -14.76 -18.70 -40.12
CA SER A 668 -14.88 -20.17 -39.92
C SER A 668 -13.88 -21.07 -40.69
N ALA A 669 -13.62 -22.34 -40.30
CA ALA A 669 -14.32 -23.20 -39.33
C ALA A 669 -13.40 -24.30 -38.72
N THR A 670 -13.97 -25.10 -37.81
CA THR A 670 -13.65 -26.52 -37.49
C THR A 670 -12.31 -26.87 -36.80
N LEU A 671 -12.33 -27.49 -35.60
CA LEU A 671 -12.36 -28.95 -35.28
C LEU A 671 -11.07 -29.71 -35.67
N SER A 672 -10.51 -30.66 -34.90
CA SER A 672 -10.96 -31.30 -33.65
C SER A 672 -9.78 -31.99 -32.91
N ALA A 673 -10.04 -32.46 -31.67
CA ALA A 673 -9.54 -33.65 -30.92
C ALA A 673 -8.25 -34.42 -31.38
N THR A 674 -7.48 -35.15 -30.54
CA THR A 674 -7.86 -36.06 -29.42
C THR A 674 -6.59 -36.54 -28.66
N THR A 675 -6.72 -36.98 -27.38
CA THR A 675 -6.00 -38.10 -26.64
C THR A 675 -4.61 -38.64 -27.09
N SER A 676 -3.68 -39.14 -26.24
CA SER A 676 -3.58 -39.31 -24.76
C SER A 676 -2.22 -39.93 -24.34
N THR A 677 -1.93 -39.93 -23.02
CA THR A 677 -1.12 -40.92 -22.24
C THR A 677 0.35 -41.22 -22.59
N SER A 678 1.26 -40.67 -21.77
CA SER A 678 2.28 -41.36 -20.93
C SER A 678 2.66 -42.83 -21.15
N PHE A 679 3.95 -43.18 -20.98
CA PHE A 679 4.44 -44.15 -19.96
C PHE A 679 5.98 -44.17 -19.80
N ILE A 680 6.46 -44.68 -18.65
CA ILE A 680 7.88 -44.89 -18.25
C ILE A 680 8.29 -46.36 -18.52
N PRO A 681 9.59 -46.71 -18.58
CA PRO A 681 10.11 -47.68 -17.59
C PRO A 681 11.57 -47.44 -17.15
N ALA A 682 12.11 -48.31 -16.27
CA ALA A 682 13.33 -48.07 -15.49
C ALA A 682 14.40 -49.19 -15.57
N VAL A 683 15.67 -48.81 -15.32
CA VAL A 683 16.82 -49.56 -14.72
C VAL A 683 17.13 -51.02 -15.17
N THR A 684 18.41 -51.33 -15.52
CA THR A 684 19.30 -52.35 -14.85
C THR A 684 20.58 -52.72 -15.67
N GLN A 685 21.77 -52.52 -15.07
CA GLN A 685 23.11 -53.18 -15.22
C GLN A 685 23.72 -53.61 -16.58
N HIS A 686 25.06 -53.41 -16.68
CA HIS A 686 26.01 -54.49 -17.01
C HIS A 686 27.36 -54.29 -16.27
N MET A 687 28.18 -55.35 -16.15
CA MET A 687 29.49 -55.34 -15.47
C MET A 687 30.70 -55.43 -16.42
N THR A 688 31.82 -54.81 -16.04
CA THR A 688 33.23 -55.22 -16.31
C THR A 688 34.19 -54.48 -15.35
N SER A 689 35.45 -54.92 -15.24
CA SER A 689 35.94 -55.58 -14.01
C SER A 689 37.47 -55.74 -13.97
N THR A 690 38.11 -55.43 -12.82
CA THR A 690 39.48 -55.83 -12.38
C THR A 690 40.68 -55.40 -13.26
N SER A 691 41.91 -55.10 -12.76
CA SER A 691 42.52 -54.76 -11.45
C SER A 691 43.89 -54.06 -11.78
N ALA A 692 44.93 -53.80 -10.97
CA ALA A 692 45.40 -54.11 -9.58
C ALA A 692 46.51 -53.05 -9.23
N SER A 693 47.35 -53.05 -8.18
CA SER A 693 47.55 -53.79 -6.90
C SER A 693 48.66 -53.09 -6.08
N SER A 694 48.61 -53.17 -4.73
CA SER A 694 49.74 -53.09 -3.74
C SER A 694 50.69 -51.85 -3.70
N SER A 695 51.23 -51.36 -2.57
CA SER A 695 51.03 -51.52 -1.10
C SER A 695 51.95 -50.46 -0.39
N SER A 696 52.30 -50.38 0.92
CA SER A 696 52.07 -51.17 2.15
C SER A 696 52.49 -50.38 3.41
N GLU A 697 51.70 -50.49 4.50
CA GLU A 697 52.13 -50.54 5.93
C GLU A 697 52.73 -49.30 6.67
N SER A 698 52.84 -49.43 8.00
CA SER A 698 53.25 -48.45 9.05
C SER A 698 54.24 -49.17 10.03
N PRO A 699 54.50 -48.86 11.34
CA PRO A 699 54.00 -47.84 12.29
C PRO A 699 55.13 -47.03 13.07
N PRO A 700 55.28 -46.97 14.43
CA PRO A 700 54.88 -45.77 15.21
C PRO A 700 55.83 -45.20 16.33
N SER A 701 55.39 -44.07 16.94
CA SER A 701 55.39 -43.74 18.40
C SER A 701 56.49 -42.92 19.15
N SER A 702 55.99 -42.02 20.04
CA SER A 702 56.44 -41.69 21.42
C SER A 702 57.36 -40.47 21.77
N THR A 703 56.78 -39.53 22.56
CA THR A 703 57.27 -38.79 23.77
C THR A 703 58.72 -38.24 23.94
N SER A 704 58.88 -36.95 24.31
CA SER A 704 59.12 -36.50 25.74
C SER A 704 59.82 -35.12 25.96
N ALA A 705 59.43 -34.45 27.06
CA ALA A 705 60.21 -33.56 27.97
C ALA A 705 60.86 -32.21 27.51
N ALA A 706 61.27 -31.41 28.52
CA ALA A 706 61.78 -30.01 28.42
C ALA A 706 63.10 -29.80 29.22
N PRO A 707 63.75 -28.62 29.11
CA PRO A 707 64.02 -27.77 30.30
C PRO A 707 63.70 -26.26 30.05
N THR A 708 63.39 -25.37 31.01
CA THR A 708 64.15 -24.79 32.17
C THR A 708 65.51 -24.12 31.79
N ALA A 709 65.92 -22.93 32.30
CA ALA A 709 65.36 -22.03 33.33
C ALA A 709 65.93 -20.57 33.27
N ALA A 710 65.27 -19.63 33.99
CA ALA A 710 65.81 -18.36 34.56
C ALA A 710 66.18 -17.18 33.59
N ALA A 711 66.27 -15.89 33.98
CA ALA A 711 66.12 -15.24 35.30
C ALA A 711 65.68 -13.73 35.25
N THR A 712 64.84 -13.31 36.22
CA THR A 712 64.83 -12.04 37.02
C THR A 712 64.89 -10.59 36.45
N THR A 713 64.09 -9.71 37.09
CA THR A 713 64.28 -8.25 37.39
C THR A 713 64.23 -7.20 36.25
N SER A 714 63.75 -5.95 36.44
CA SER A 714 63.13 -5.25 37.61
C SER A 714 62.34 -3.97 37.23
N VAL A 715 61.44 -3.54 38.12
CA VAL A 715 60.70 -2.25 38.24
C VAL A 715 61.10 -1.66 39.63
N PRO A 716 60.91 -0.37 40.07
CA PRO A 716 60.11 0.79 39.59
C PRO A 716 61.00 2.08 39.41
N ASP A 717 60.60 3.38 39.52
CA ASP A 717 59.36 4.09 39.92
C ASP A 717 59.31 5.57 39.43
N ALA A 718 58.13 6.22 39.54
CA ALA A 718 57.81 7.66 39.68
C ALA A 718 58.41 8.74 38.72
N GLY A 719 57.79 9.93 38.51
CA GLY A 719 56.47 10.44 38.90
C GLY A 719 56.34 12.00 38.87
N ALA A 720 55.09 12.49 38.86
CA ALA A 720 54.61 13.86 39.20
C ALA A 720 54.79 15.08 38.24
N ALA A 721 53.68 15.85 38.11
CA ALA A 721 53.52 17.30 37.80
C ALA A 721 54.00 17.88 36.44
N GLY A 722 53.43 18.97 35.91
CA GLY A 722 52.25 19.76 36.35
C GLY A 722 51.95 20.99 35.46
N GLN A 723 50.74 21.56 35.63
CA GLN A 723 50.04 22.69 34.96
C GLN A 723 50.80 23.92 34.39
N LEU A 724 50.01 24.76 33.69
CA LEU A 724 50.23 26.15 33.20
C LEU A 724 50.71 26.26 31.74
N GLY A 725 50.17 27.15 30.89
CA GLY A 725 49.03 28.08 31.08
C GLY A 725 48.64 28.82 29.78
N SER A 726 47.45 29.43 29.73
CA SER A 726 46.85 30.01 28.52
C SER A 726 47.08 31.53 28.32
N SER A 727 47.16 31.97 27.07
CA SER A 727 46.79 33.31 26.54
C SER A 727 46.71 33.20 24.99
N ALA A 728 45.72 33.72 24.25
CA ALA A 728 45.17 35.08 24.15
C ALA A 728 46.17 36.09 23.53
N ALA A 729 45.83 36.97 22.57
CA ALA A 729 44.54 37.31 21.92
C ALA A 729 44.79 37.79 20.45
N LEU A 730 43.85 37.68 19.50
CA LEU A 730 42.87 38.71 19.03
C LEU A 730 43.47 40.01 18.42
N VAL A 731 42.95 40.45 17.24
CA VAL A 731 42.50 41.84 16.87
C VAL A 731 42.57 42.11 15.33
N LEU A 732 41.40 42.46 14.75
CA LEU A 732 41.05 43.35 13.60
C LEU A 732 42.04 43.61 12.41
N GLY A 733 41.61 43.81 11.15
CA GLY A 733 40.27 43.81 10.53
C GLY A 733 40.21 44.63 9.20
N THR A 734 39.05 44.68 8.51
CA THR A 734 38.68 45.54 7.33
C THR A 734 39.38 45.25 5.96
N SER A 735 38.81 45.46 4.75
CA SER A 735 37.42 45.73 4.29
C SER A 735 37.20 45.64 2.74
N SER A 736 35.99 45.26 2.31
CA SER A 736 35.20 45.74 1.13
C SER A 736 35.69 45.70 -0.35
N SER A 737 35.03 44.83 -1.16
CA SER A 737 34.20 45.07 -2.38
C SER A 737 34.63 45.87 -3.64
N ALA A 738 33.89 45.58 -4.75
CA ALA A 738 33.87 46.15 -6.13
C ALA A 738 34.88 45.51 -7.13
N HIS A 739 34.50 44.93 -8.28
CA HIS A 739 33.74 45.42 -9.48
C HIS A 739 34.52 46.46 -10.33
N ALA A 740 34.62 46.36 -11.68
CA ALA A 740 34.28 45.27 -12.63
C ALA A 740 34.88 45.51 -14.05
N ASP A 741 34.94 44.43 -14.85
CA ASP A 741 34.63 44.36 -16.31
C ASP A 741 35.52 44.93 -17.46
N VAL A 742 35.39 44.24 -18.63
CA VAL A 742 35.49 44.73 -20.04
C VAL A 742 36.91 45.08 -20.60
N ASN A 743 37.36 44.66 -21.80
CA ASN A 743 36.72 43.90 -22.91
C ASN A 743 37.73 43.19 -23.87
N VAL A 744 37.23 42.14 -24.59
CA VAL A 744 37.33 41.85 -26.06
C VAL A 744 38.60 42.29 -26.84
N THR A 745 39.28 41.43 -27.63
CA THR A 745 38.81 40.96 -28.98
C THR A 745 39.49 39.69 -29.53
N SER A 746 38.76 38.98 -30.41
CA SER A 746 39.15 38.03 -31.49
C SER A 746 40.52 38.31 -32.18
N THR A 747 41.27 37.36 -32.77
CA THR A 747 40.88 36.50 -33.94
C THR A 747 41.67 35.19 -34.13
N MET A 748 41.07 34.26 -34.90
CA MET A 748 41.67 33.10 -35.61
C MET A 748 42.54 33.53 -36.85
N PRO A 749 43.25 32.66 -37.63
CA PRO A 749 43.14 31.19 -37.79
C PRO A 749 44.47 30.37 -37.94
N GLU A 750 44.34 29.04 -38.21
CA GLU A 750 45.13 28.15 -39.13
C GLU A 750 46.69 28.14 -39.19
N VAL A 751 47.42 27.06 -39.59
CA VAL A 751 47.21 25.58 -39.52
C VAL A 751 48.55 24.84 -39.85
N ASN A 752 48.78 23.66 -39.26
CA ASN A 752 49.77 22.60 -39.63
C ASN A 752 51.31 22.84 -39.64
N GLY A 753 52.06 21.76 -39.35
CA GLY A 753 53.52 21.60 -39.58
C GLY A 753 54.38 21.57 -38.30
N VAL A 754 54.66 20.46 -37.59
CA VAL A 754 55.16 19.10 -37.95
C VAL A 754 56.68 19.06 -38.27
N LEU A 755 57.46 18.55 -37.30
CA LEU A 755 58.90 18.21 -37.37
C LEU A 755 59.86 19.44 -37.53
N LYS A 756 61.15 19.37 -37.20
CA LYS A 756 62.02 18.21 -36.89
C LYS A 756 63.14 18.56 -35.91
N GLU A 757 63.63 17.55 -35.21
CA GLU A 757 64.91 17.53 -34.48
C GLU A 757 66.12 17.73 -35.43
N GLN A 758 67.12 18.51 -35.00
CA GLN A 758 68.56 18.25 -35.13
C GLN A 758 69.37 19.29 -34.30
N ASN A 759 70.32 18.86 -33.45
CA ASN A 759 71.79 18.85 -33.64
C ASN A 759 72.44 20.27 -33.75
N GLN A 760 73.71 20.53 -33.39
CA GLN A 760 74.97 19.77 -33.46
C GLN A 760 76.06 20.52 -32.61
N PRO A 761 77.40 20.26 -32.68
CA PRO A 761 78.17 19.13 -32.11
C PRO A 761 79.32 19.53 -31.14
N ASP A 762 80.05 18.50 -30.68
CA ASP A 762 81.50 18.41 -30.45
C ASP A 762 82.36 19.65 -30.09
N GLY A 763 82.97 19.59 -28.91
CA GLY A 763 84.18 20.36 -28.55
C GLY A 763 84.52 20.26 -27.06
N GLY A 764 85.77 20.10 -26.61
CA GLY A 764 87.01 20.05 -27.41
C GLY A 764 88.33 19.91 -26.62
N ARG A 765 88.32 19.41 -25.36
CA ARG A 765 89.49 19.20 -24.46
C ARG A 765 90.20 20.47 -23.91
N SER A 766 91.09 20.20 -22.93
CA SER A 766 92.17 21.06 -22.38
C SER A 766 91.72 22.30 -21.59
N ALA A 767 91.46 22.22 -20.28
CA ALA A 767 92.42 22.04 -19.18
C ALA A 767 93.37 23.23 -18.94
N SER A 768 93.09 24.02 -17.89
CA SER A 768 94.02 25.00 -17.31
C SER A 768 95.00 24.29 -16.37
N GLY A 769 95.99 23.62 -16.95
CA GLY A 769 97.03 22.91 -16.20
C GLY A 769 98.27 23.78 -15.97
N ARG A 770 98.72 23.91 -14.72
CA ARG A 770 100.06 24.44 -14.38
C ARG A 770 100.75 23.61 -13.30
N VAL A 771 101.77 22.88 -13.75
CA VAL A 771 103.03 22.51 -13.05
C VAL A 771 102.86 21.83 -11.67
N SER A 772 102.87 20.50 -11.50
CA SER A 772 103.82 19.43 -11.92
C SER A 772 104.97 19.14 -10.95
N SER A 773 104.94 17.93 -10.38
CA SER A 773 106.09 16.98 -10.26
C SER A 773 107.28 17.36 -9.34
N ALA A 774 108.20 16.46 -8.95
CA ALA A 774 108.42 15.06 -9.30
C ALA A 774 109.11 14.24 -8.17
N SER A 775 109.04 12.91 -8.29
CA SER A 775 110.06 11.88 -7.98
C SER A 775 111.00 11.97 -6.75
N MET A 776 110.96 10.89 -5.96
CA MET A 776 112.07 10.15 -5.30
C MET A 776 113.20 10.88 -4.54
N MET A 777 113.32 10.52 -3.26
CA MET A 777 114.56 10.48 -2.46
C MET A 777 114.82 9.03 -1.99
N ARG A 778 116.04 8.57 -1.71
CA ARG A 778 117.39 9.08 -2.01
C ARG A 778 118.42 7.97 -1.71
N SER A 779 119.31 7.65 -2.64
CA SER A 779 120.58 6.97 -2.33
C SER A 779 121.76 7.70 -2.99
N VAL A 780 122.37 8.60 -2.21
CA VAL A 780 123.82 8.78 -2.03
C VAL A 780 124.75 8.49 -3.23
N LEU A 781 125.37 9.57 -3.76
CA LEU A 781 126.62 9.62 -4.57
C LEU A 781 126.59 8.98 -5.99
N SER A 782 127.43 9.36 -6.96
CA SER A 782 128.17 10.62 -7.24
C SER A 782 128.79 10.55 -8.66
N SER A 783 129.06 11.70 -9.29
CA SER A 783 130.10 11.95 -10.32
C SER A 783 130.13 11.10 -11.63
N SER A 784 129.85 11.78 -12.75
CA SER A 784 130.72 11.94 -13.96
C SER A 784 131.67 10.80 -14.41
N ASP A 785 131.95 10.57 -15.70
CA ASP A 785 131.91 11.51 -16.84
C ASP A 785 131.96 10.79 -18.23
N SER A 786 131.95 11.61 -19.30
CA SER A 786 132.64 11.42 -20.60
C SER A 786 132.28 10.26 -21.56
N SER A 787 131.85 10.65 -22.75
CA SER A 787 132.17 10.01 -24.06
C SER A 787 133.65 10.32 -24.44
N PRO A 788 134.31 9.71 -25.47
CA PRO A 788 133.74 9.05 -26.65
C PRO A 788 134.53 7.82 -27.24
N SER A 789 134.09 7.38 -28.43
CA SER A 789 134.89 6.89 -29.59
C SER A 789 135.89 5.70 -29.51
N GLU A 790 135.63 4.74 -30.41
CA GLU A 790 136.60 4.07 -31.32
C GLU A 790 137.64 3.04 -30.87
N SER A 791 137.90 2.14 -31.84
CA SER A 791 139.14 1.40 -32.14
C SER A 791 139.35 -0.01 -31.58
N VAL A 792 139.92 -0.85 -32.45
CA VAL A 792 140.35 -2.25 -32.27
C VAL A 792 141.88 -2.27 -32.29
N PRO A 793 142.53 -3.11 -31.46
CA PRO A 793 143.70 -3.82 -31.98
C PRO A 793 143.80 -5.31 -31.62
N TRP A 794 144.20 -6.05 -32.65
CA TRP A 794 144.78 -7.40 -32.76
C TRP A 794 145.25 -8.21 -31.52
N SER A 795 144.83 -9.48 -31.51
CA SER A 795 145.65 -10.67 -31.87
C SER A 795 147.17 -10.65 -31.64
N SER A 796 147.71 -11.72 -31.03
CA SER A 796 148.98 -12.35 -31.47
C SER A 796 149.24 -13.78 -30.97
N ALA A 797 149.48 -14.68 -31.94
CA ALA A 797 150.63 -15.60 -32.08
C ALA A 797 150.98 -16.69 -31.01
N ILE A 798 150.94 -17.98 -31.46
CA ILE A 798 152.08 -18.93 -31.63
C ILE A 798 153.03 -19.20 -30.43
N GLY A 799 153.42 -20.46 -30.09
CA GLY A 799 153.12 -21.77 -30.68
C GLY A 799 154.08 -22.90 -30.23
N HIS A 800 154.17 -23.98 -31.03
CA HIS A 800 155.15 -25.12 -31.01
C HIS A 800 155.49 -25.87 -29.70
N ALA A 801 155.15 -27.18 -29.63
CA ALA A 801 156.09 -28.32 -29.54
C ALA A 801 155.36 -29.69 -29.51
N GLY A 802 156.07 -30.80 -29.77
CA GLY A 802 155.57 -32.19 -29.58
C GLY A 802 155.74 -32.67 -28.13
N THR A 803 155.06 -33.73 -27.67
CA THR A 803 155.35 -35.14 -28.01
C THR A 803 154.32 -36.11 -27.39
N GLY A 804 154.38 -37.40 -27.75
CA GLY A 804 153.76 -38.49 -26.97
C GLY A 804 152.28 -38.82 -27.27
N LYS A 805 151.96 -40.13 -27.26
CA LYS A 805 150.58 -40.65 -27.50
C LYS A 805 149.82 -41.06 -26.22
N SER A 806 150.46 -41.06 -25.05
CA SER A 806 149.86 -41.60 -23.81
C SER A 806 149.01 -40.59 -23.02
N GLY A 807 149.54 -39.39 -22.74
CA GLY A 807 148.88 -38.40 -21.87
C GLY A 807 147.47 -37.99 -22.30
N ARG A 808 147.21 -37.93 -23.62
CA ARG A 808 145.91 -37.56 -24.22
C ARG A 808 144.73 -38.48 -23.86
N VAL A 809 144.98 -39.67 -23.32
CA VAL A 809 143.90 -40.55 -22.82
C VAL A 809 143.52 -40.18 -21.39
N ILE A 810 144.51 -39.96 -20.52
CA ILE A 810 144.30 -39.56 -19.11
C ILE A 810 143.65 -38.17 -19.07
N GLU A 811 144.18 -37.20 -19.81
CA GLU A 811 143.66 -35.83 -19.87
C GLU A 811 142.20 -35.78 -20.37
N ARG A 812 141.84 -36.65 -21.33
CA ARG A 812 140.46 -36.81 -21.80
C ARG A 812 139.56 -37.41 -20.72
N LEU A 813 139.98 -38.49 -20.06
CA LEU A 813 139.20 -39.12 -18.98
C LEU A 813 139.03 -38.22 -17.76
N GLN A 814 140.05 -37.44 -17.39
CA GLN A 814 139.96 -36.42 -16.34
C GLN A 814 138.95 -35.32 -16.75
N GLY A 815 139.07 -34.84 -17.99
CA GLY A 815 138.13 -33.88 -18.58
C GLY A 815 136.69 -34.37 -18.61
N ASP A 816 136.46 -35.64 -18.95
CA ASP A 816 135.14 -36.28 -18.96
C ASP A 816 134.59 -36.49 -17.54
N ILE A 817 135.43 -36.86 -16.55
CA ILE A 817 135.02 -36.96 -15.14
C ILE A 817 134.59 -35.59 -14.60
N ASP A 818 135.39 -34.54 -14.83
CA ASP A 818 135.08 -33.20 -14.34
C ASP A 818 134.00 -32.51 -15.19
N ARG A 819 133.76 -32.95 -16.44
CA ARG A 819 132.55 -32.64 -17.20
C ARG A 819 131.32 -33.30 -16.58
N LEU A 820 131.32 -34.61 -16.34
CA LEU A 820 130.20 -35.34 -15.76
C LEU A 820 129.86 -34.86 -14.34
N ARG A 821 130.87 -34.43 -13.55
CA ARG A 821 130.65 -33.76 -12.26
C ARG A 821 129.94 -32.42 -12.41
N ARG A 822 130.34 -31.59 -13.39
CA ARG A 822 129.67 -30.33 -13.70
C ARG A 822 128.26 -30.55 -14.26
N GLU A 823 128.05 -31.53 -15.13
CA GLU A 823 126.73 -31.90 -15.65
C GLU A 823 125.81 -32.43 -14.54
N LYS A 824 126.32 -33.28 -13.63
CA LYS A 824 125.56 -33.72 -12.43
C LYS A 824 125.19 -32.55 -11.52
N GLN A 825 126.11 -31.63 -11.26
CA GLN A 825 125.83 -30.47 -10.43
C GLN A 825 124.82 -29.52 -11.11
N LEU A 826 124.94 -29.28 -12.41
CA LEU A 826 124.00 -28.49 -13.22
C LEU A 826 122.59 -29.10 -13.22
N LEU A 827 122.49 -30.43 -13.33
CA LEU A 827 121.22 -31.14 -13.25
C LEU A 827 120.62 -31.06 -11.83
N LYS A 828 121.45 -31.13 -10.78
CA LYS A 828 120.97 -30.95 -9.40
C LYS A 828 120.47 -29.53 -9.15
N THR A 829 121.20 -28.50 -9.57
CA THR A 829 120.74 -27.12 -9.40
C THR A 829 119.50 -26.83 -10.24
N ARG A 830 119.36 -27.40 -11.44
CA ARG A 830 118.13 -27.29 -12.25
C ARG A 830 116.93 -28.00 -11.62
N LEU A 831 117.15 -29.10 -10.91
CA LEU A 831 116.09 -29.80 -10.18
C LEU A 831 115.67 -28.99 -8.94
N GLU A 832 116.62 -28.47 -8.17
CA GLU A 832 116.35 -27.57 -7.02
C GLU A 832 115.67 -26.25 -7.46
N GLU A 833 116.02 -25.74 -8.64
CA GLU A 833 115.39 -24.57 -9.29
C GLU A 833 113.95 -24.89 -9.71
N ALA A 834 113.71 -26.03 -10.38
CA ALA A 834 112.38 -26.47 -10.79
C ALA A 834 111.46 -26.83 -9.60
N GLU A 835 111.99 -27.44 -8.54
CA GLU A 835 111.24 -27.69 -7.29
C GLU A 835 110.82 -26.37 -6.63
N LYS A 836 111.72 -25.38 -6.61
CA LYS A 836 111.43 -24.03 -6.10
C LYS A 836 110.41 -23.30 -6.97
N GLU A 837 110.49 -23.38 -8.30
CA GLU A 837 109.46 -22.86 -9.20
C GLU A 837 108.10 -23.52 -8.91
N ASN A 838 108.06 -24.84 -8.75
CA ASN A 838 106.83 -25.59 -8.48
C ASN A 838 106.17 -25.18 -7.15
N GLU A 839 106.93 -25.02 -6.06
CA GLU A 839 106.37 -24.50 -4.80
C GLU A 839 105.90 -23.04 -4.91
N THR A 840 106.53 -22.19 -5.73
CA THR A 840 105.99 -20.84 -6.00
C THR A 840 104.70 -20.87 -6.84
N LEU A 841 104.59 -21.79 -7.81
CA LEU A 841 103.38 -21.99 -8.61
C LEU A 841 102.23 -22.56 -7.76
N LYS A 842 102.52 -23.49 -6.86
CA LYS A 842 101.60 -24.04 -5.86
C LYS A 842 101.10 -22.96 -4.89
N THR A 843 102.00 -22.14 -4.36
CA THR A 843 101.64 -20.97 -3.53
C THR A 843 100.76 -19.97 -4.30
N ARG A 844 101.07 -19.73 -5.59
CA ARG A 844 100.28 -18.87 -6.46
C ARG A 844 98.90 -19.45 -6.77
N ASN A 845 98.79 -20.77 -6.97
CA ASN A 845 97.52 -21.47 -7.17
C ASN A 845 96.64 -21.41 -5.91
N GLN A 846 97.20 -21.60 -4.72
CA GLN A 846 96.47 -21.42 -3.47
C GLN A 846 95.93 -19.98 -3.36
N SER A 847 96.78 -18.98 -3.56
CA SER A 847 96.38 -17.56 -3.53
C SER A 847 95.31 -17.21 -4.59
N LEU A 848 95.29 -17.89 -5.73
CA LEU A 848 94.23 -17.76 -6.73
C LEU A 848 92.93 -18.46 -6.30
N GLN A 849 92.99 -19.65 -5.68
CA GLN A 849 91.84 -20.35 -5.13
C GLN A 849 91.18 -19.54 -3.99
N ASP A 850 91.99 -19.02 -3.05
CA ASP A 850 91.53 -18.18 -1.95
C ASP A 850 90.83 -16.91 -2.47
N ARG A 851 91.38 -16.29 -3.54
CA ARG A 851 90.74 -15.16 -4.23
C ARG A 851 89.42 -15.56 -4.87
N THR A 852 89.35 -16.69 -5.57
CA THR A 852 88.13 -17.18 -6.22
C THR A 852 87.03 -17.42 -5.19
N SER A 853 87.33 -18.10 -4.07
CA SER A 853 86.34 -18.33 -3.01
C SER A 853 85.85 -17.02 -2.37
N ASN A 854 86.71 -16.02 -2.21
CA ASN A 854 86.32 -14.69 -1.72
C ASN A 854 85.40 -13.95 -2.72
N TYR A 855 85.68 -14.03 -4.02
CA TYR A 855 84.76 -13.51 -5.05
C TYR A 855 83.41 -14.24 -5.07
N GLU A 856 83.41 -15.56 -4.90
CA GLU A 856 82.21 -16.41 -4.84
C GLU A 856 81.32 -16.05 -3.64
N GLN A 857 81.90 -15.96 -2.43
CA GLN A 857 81.21 -15.51 -1.22
C GLN A 857 80.65 -14.08 -1.34
N SER A 858 81.41 -13.17 -1.97
CA SER A 858 80.98 -11.80 -2.26
C SER A 858 79.84 -11.74 -3.28
N HIS A 859 79.87 -12.60 -4.29
CA HIS A 859 78.82 -12.74 -5.30
C HIS A 859 77.53 -13.31 -4.68
N GLU A 860 77.62 -14.37 -3.86
CA GLU A 860 76.48 -14.90 -3.09
C GLU A 860 75.87 -13.85 -2.16
N ALA A 861 76.69 -13.10 -1.42
CA ALA A 861 76.20 -12.03 -0.55
C ALA A 861 75.45 -10.95 -1.34
N SER A 862 75.97 -10.60 -2.53
CA SER A 862 75.32 -9.68 -3.46
C SER A 862 74.00 -10.23 -4.00
N LEU A 863 73.94 -11.52 -4.36
CA LEU A 863 72.74 -12.20 -4.86
C LEU A 863 71.62 -12.27 -3.80
N ARG A 864 72.00 -12.51 -2.53
CA ARG A 864 71.09 -12.48 -1.37
C ARG A 864 70.56 -11.07 -1.06
N GLN A 865 71.33 -10.02 -1.38
CA GLN A 865 70.85 -8.64 -1.31
C GLN A 865 69.93 -8.28 -2.49
N LEU A 866 70.25 -8.75 -3.70
CA LEU A 866 69.46 -8.51 -4.91
C LEU A 866 68.06 -9.11 -4.77
N THR A 867 67.98 -10.40 -4.45
CA THR A 867 66.70 -11.13 -4.25
C THR A 867 65.83 -10.52 -3.15
N ARG A 868 66.44 -10.00 -2.07
CA ARG A 868 65.71 -9.24 -1.04
C ARG A 868 65.12 -7.93 -1.59
N ARG A 869 65.88 -7.20 -2.42
CA ARG A 869 65.41 -5.95 -3.05
C ARG A 869 64.35 -6.21 -4.13
N GLU A 870 64.50 -7.27 -4.92
CA GLU A 870 63.52 -7.69 -5.93
C GLU A 870 62.17 -8.01 -5.27
N ARG A 871 62.17 -8.75 -4.16
CA ARG A 871 60.95 -9.01 -3.38
C ARG A 871 60.28 -7.72 -2.88
N GLN A 872 61.05 -6.77 -2.36
CA GLN A 872 60.52 -5.47 -1.91
C GLN A 872 59.97 -4.61 -3.07
N VAL A 873 60.59 -4.68 -4.25
CA VAL A 873 60.10 -3.99 -5.46
C VAL A 873 58.78 -4.59 -5.95
N GLU A 874 58.62 -5.91 -5.89
CA GLU A 874 57.39 -6.57 -6.32
C GLU A 874 56.23 -6.37 -5.32
N GLU A 875 56.54 -6.34 -4.02
CA GLU A 875 55.61 -5.99 -2.94
C GLU A 875 55.05 -4.55 -3.13
N LEU A 876 55.93 -3.56 -3.37
CA LEU A 876 55.54 -2.18 -3.66
C LEU A 876 54.79 -2.01 -4.99
N ARG A 877 55.07 -2.84 -6.01
CA ARG A 877 54.31 -2.87 -7.26
C ARG A 877 52.89 -3.38 -7.04
N GLU A 878 52.73 -4.42 -6.22
CA GLU A 878 51.43 -5.01 -5.90
C GLU A 878 50.57 -4.07 -5.05
N GLU A 879 51.16 -3.34 -4.10
CA GLU A 879 50.48 -2.26 -3.37
C GLU A 879 50.04 -1.12 -4.31
N LEU A 880 50.94 -0.63 -5.16
CA LEU A 880 50.62 0.41 -6.14
C LEU A 880 49.53 -0.04 -7.14
N ARG A 881 49.49 -1.34 -7.47
CA ARG A 881 48.44 -1.93 -8.33
C ARG A 881 47.09 -1.98 -7.61
N LYS A 882 47.06 -2.35 -6.33
CA LYS A 882 45.84 -2.33 -5.49
C LYS A 882 45.27 -0.93 -5.36
N GLU A 883 46.10 0.06 -5.01
CA GLU A 883 45.60 1.43 -4.81
C GLU A 883 45.10 2.04 -6.13
N LYS A 884 45.77 1.78 -7.27
CA LYS A 884 45.27 2.20 -8.60
C LYS A 884 43.93 1.57 -8.99
N LEU A 885 43.67 0.32 -8.60
CA LEU A 885 42.37 -0.33 -8.83
C LEU A 885 41.29 0.29 -7.94
N LYS A 886 41.63 0.63 -6.70
CA LYS A 886 40.74 1.28 -5.73
C LYS A 886 40.39 2.72 -6.14
N THR A 887 41.34 3.52 -6.63
CA THR A 887 41.06 4.85 -7.16
C THR A 887 40.18 4.78 -8.41
N ALA A 888 40.49 3.88 -9.35
CA ALA A 888 39.69 3.70 -10.56
C ALA A 888 38.25 3.23 -10.26
N ALA A 889 38.05 2.40 -9.23
CA ALA A 889 36.72 2.01 -8.77
C ALA A 889 35.94 3.20 -8.16
N ALA A 890 36.60 4.02 -7.34
CA ALA A 890 35.99 5.22 -6.76
C ALA A 890 35.63 6.27 -7.82
N GLU A 891 36.49 6.50 -8.81
CA GLU A 891 36.23 7.39 -9.96
C GLU A 891 35.06 6.88 -10.80
N ALA A 892 34.99 5.58 -11.09
CA ALA A 892 33.87 4.98 -11.81
C ALA A 892 32.54 5.09 -11.03
N GLN A 893 32.56 4.89 -9.72
CA GLN A 893 31.39 5.03 -8.86
C GLN A 893 30.90 6.49 -8.78
N ALA A 894 31.81 7.47 -8.75
CA ALA A 894 31.46 8.89 -8.78
C ALA A 894 30.78 9.29 -10.10
N VAL A 895 31.31 8.84 -11.25
CA VAL A 895 30.72 9.11 -12.58
C VAL A 895 29.36 8.43 -12.75
N ALA A 896 29.17 7.23 -12.18
CA ALA A 896 27.87 6.56 -12.15
C ALA A 896 26.84 7.32 -11.27
N ALA A 897 27.27 7.90 -10.15
CA ALA A 897 26.40 8.72 -9.31
C ALA A 897 25.92 10.00 -10.04
N THR A 898 26.84 10.75 -10.66
CA THR A 898 26.48 12.01 -11.34
C THR A 898 25.58 11.80 -12.55
N SER A 899 25.77 10.72 -13.31
CA SER A 899 24.93 10.41 -14.48
C SER A 899 23.52 9.95 -14.08
N ASN A 900 23.37 9.25 -12.95
CA ASN A 900 22.05 8.95 -12.39
C ASN A 900 21.33 10.22 -11.89
N GLU A 901 22.04 11.14 -11.22
CA GLU A 901 21.46 12.39 -10.71
C GLU A 901 20.93 13.30 -11.84
N GLU A 902 21.59 13.32 -13.00
CA GLU A 902 21.15 14.05 -14.20
C GLU A 902 19.85 13.44 -14.77
N ILE A 903 19.75 12.11 -14.85
CA ILE A 903 18.53 11.39 -15.28
C ILE A 903 17.36 11.70 -14.34
N TRP A 904 17.57 11.69 -13.02
CA TRP A 904 16.52 12.03 -12.06
C TRP A 904 16.05 13.50 -12.19
N ARG A 905 16.95 14.45 -12.49
CA ARG A 905 16.54 15.85 -12.76
C ARG A 905 15.71 15.97 -14.03
N ASP A 906 16.08 15.28 -15.11
CA ASP A 906 15.32 15.30 -16.36
C ASP A 906 13.95 14.63 -16.20
N GLN A 907 13.85 13.54 -15.45
CA GLN A 907 12.57 12.91 -15.12
C GLN A 907 11.68 13.81 -14.25
N ALA A 908 12.24 14.47 -13.22
CA ALA A 908 11.50 15.42 -12.40
C ALA A 908 11.05 16.67 -13.19
N SER A 909 11.88 17.14 -14.13
CA SER A 909 11.55 18.23 -15.07
C SER A 909 10.40 17.85 -16.01
N GLN A 910 10.44 16.64 -16.58
CA GLN A 910 9.38 16.10 -17.42
C GLN A 910 8.08 15.90 -16.62
N ALA A 911 8.15 15.33 -15.41
CA ALA A 911 6.99 15.19 -14.52
C ALA A 911 6.35 16.54 -14.17
N LYS A 912 7.17 17.56 -13.88
CA LYS A 912 6.70 18.92 -13.58
C LYS A 912 6.06 19.60 -14.79
N SER A 913 6.62 19.44 -15.99
CA SER A 913 6.00 19.97 -17.22
C SER A 913 4.68 19.26 -17.58
N LEU A 914 4.61 17.94 -17.35
CA LEU A 914 3.37 17.16 -17.52
C LEU A 914 2.30 17.58 -16.50
N ALA A 915 2.68 17.83 -15.24
CA ALA A 915 1.77 18.32 -14.20
C ALA A 915 1.16 19.68 -14.58
N VAL A 916 1.97 20.63 -15.05
CA VAL A 916 1.48 21.94 -15.54
C VAL A 916 0.60 21.81 -16.79
N GLN A 917 0.90 20.87 -17.70
CA GLN A 917 -0.02 20.57 -18.81
C GLN A 917 -1.35 20.03 -18.30
N LYS A 918 -1.34 19.12 -17.32
CA LYS A 918 -2.54 18.54 -16.73
C LYS A 918 -3.37 19.56 -15.96
N GLU A 919 -2.75 20.49 -15.25
CA GLU A 919 -3.40 21.63 -14.60
C GLU A 919 -4.21 22.47 -15.60
N VAL A 920 -3.61 22.83 -16.74
CA VAL A 920 -4.30 23.57 -17.83
C VAL A 920 -5.41 22.73 -18.47
N GLU A 921 -5.21 21.42 -18.67
CA GLU A 921 -6.28 20.53 -19.13
C GLU A 921 -7.46 20.51 -18.13
N TYR A 922 -7.18 20.41 -16.82
CA TYR A 922 -8.19 20.47 -15.77
C TYR A 922 -8.93 21.81 -15.72
N GLU A 923 -8.25 22.95 -15.86
CA GLU A 923 -8.91 24.27 -15.95
C GLU A 923 -9.94 24.31 -17.09
N THR A 924 -9.58 23.79 -18.28
CA THR A 924 -10.52 23.76 -19.41
C THR A 924 -11.72 22.84 -19.16
N VAL A 925 -11.53 21.69 -18.49
CA VAL A 925 -12.62 20.78 -18.10
C VAL A 925 -13.53 21.41 -17.05
N VAL A 926 -12.97 22.10 -16.06
CA VAL A 926 -13.73 22.84 -15.03
C VAL A 926 -14.54 23.98 -15.67
N ALA A 927 -13.94 24.74 -16.60
CA ALA A 927 -14.65 25.78 -17.35
C ALA A 927 -15.83 25.21 -18.16
N CYS A 928 -15.64 24.09 -18.87
CA CYS A 928 -16.72 23.40 -19.59
C CYS A 928 -17.82 22.89 -18.63
N ARG A 929 -17.46 22.19 -17.55
CA ARG A 929 -18.42 21.69 -16.55
C ARG A 929 -19.22 22.82 -15.90
N LYS A 930 -18.62 24.00 -15.69
CA LYS A 930 -19.33 25.19 -15.20
C LYS A 930 -20.37 25.71 -16.19
N VAL A 931 -20.06 25.77 -17.48
CA VAL A 931 -21.00 26.20 -18.53
C VAL A 931 -22.20 25.23 -18.62
N ASP A 932 -21.97 23.93 -18.50
CA ASP A 932 -23.07 22.96 -18.46
C ASP A 932 -23.86 23.02 -17.14
N TYR A 933 -23.21 23.25 -15.99
CA TYR A 933 -23.91 23.51 -14.72
C TYR A 933 -24.83 24.74 -14.81
N ASP A 934 -24.33 25.89 -15.29
CA ASP A 934 -25.11 27.12 -15.47
C ASP A 934 -26.29 26.90 -16.44
N ARG A 935 -26.10 26.04 -17.45
CA ARG A 935 -27.14 25.61 -18.41
C ARG A 935 -28.19 24.70 -17.77
N HIS A 936 -27.80 23.77 -16.89
CA HIS A 936 -28.72 22.92 -16.14
C HIS A 936 -29.52 23.73 -15.11
N GLN A 937 -28.86 24.64 -14.38
CA GLN A 937 -29.48 25.60 -13.46
C GLN A 937 -30.52 26.46 -14.18
N SER A 938 -30.15 27.03 -15.33
CA SER A 938 -31.05 27.78 -16.23
C SER A 938 -32.21 26.94 -16.81
N GLY A 939 -32.10 25.61 -16.78
CA GLY A 939 -33.15 24.67 -17.14
C GLY A 939 -34.12 24.43 -15.97
N LEU A 940 -33.57 24.17 -14.78
CA LEU A 940 -34.32 23.99 -13.54
C LEU A 940 -35.16 25.22 -13.18
N GLU A 941 -34.62 26.44 -13.34
CA GLU A 941 -35.38 27.68 -13.13
C GLU A 941 -36.58 27.82 -14.08
N LYS A 942 -36.44 27.42 -15.35
CA LYS A 942 -37.54 27.42 -16.33
C LYS A 942 -38.60 26.37 -16.01
N ILE A 943 -38.19 25.21 -15.51
CA ILE A 943 -39.11 24.16 -15.05
C ILE A 943 -39.87 24.66 -13.81
N LYS A 944 -39.17 25.25 -12.83
CA LYS A 944 -39.76 25.85 -11.62
C LYS A 944 -40.77 26.93 -11.97
N GLY A 945 -40.40 27.90 -12.80
CA GLY A 945 -41.32 28.96 -13.26
C GLY A 945 -42.53 28.44 -14.05
N SER A 946 -42.37 27.32 -14.76
CA SER A 946 -43.49 26.62 -15.43
C SER A 946 -44.41 25.94 -14.40
N PHE A 947 -43.85 25.39 -13.33
CA PHE A 947 -44.59 24.78 -12.22
C PHE A 947 -45.38 25.84 -11.42
N ASP A 948 -44.74 26.99 -11.12
CA ASP A 948 -45.39 28.14 -10.47
C ASP A 948 -46.55 28.69 -11.32
N ALA A 949 -46.40 28.71 -12.65
CA ALA A 949 -47.47 29.10 -13.58
C ALA A 949 -48.62 28.08 -13.61
N LEU A 950 -48.33 26.77 -13.52
CA LEU A 950 -49.35 25.71 -13.40
C LEU A 950 -50.11 25.80 -12.07
N LEU A 951 -49.41 26.02 -10.95
CA LEU A 951 -50.02 26.19 -9.63
C LEU A 951 -50.96 27.41 -9.58
N ARG A 952 -50.53 28.55 -10.14
CA ARG A 952 -51.40 29.74 -10.28
C ARG A 952 -52.64 29.44 -11.12
N ARG A 953 -52.48 28.76 -12.26
CA ARG A 953 -53.61 28.37 -13.11
C ARG A 953 -54.58 27.43 -12.41
N GLN A 954 -54.08 26.46 -11.63
CA GLN A 954 -54.91 25.56 -10.83
C GLN A 954 -55.73 26.34 -9.79
N GLN A 955 -55.12 27.33 -9.13
CA GLN A 955 -55.82 28.21 -8.20
C GLN A 955 -56.90 29.07 -8.89
N ASP A 956 -56.59 29.66 -10.05
CA ASP A 956 -57.56 30.41 -10.86
C ASP A 956 -58.75 29.54 -11.29
N ASP A 957 -58.49 28.30 -11.72
CA ASP A 957 -59.51 27.36 -12.17
C ASP A 957 -60.37 26.86 -10.99
N LEU A 958 -59.79 26.69 -9.80
CA LEU A 958 -60.51 26.39 -8.55
C LEU A 958 -61.40 27.56 -8.10
N GLU A 959 -60.96 28.82 -8.28
CA GLU A 959 -61.81 30.00 -8.09
C GLU A 959 -62.97 30.06 -9.10
N LYS A 960 -62.73 29.72 -10.37
CA LYS A 960 -63.79 29.65 -11.39
C LYS A 960 -64.81 28.57 -11.04
N GLN A 961 -64.36 27.41 -10.54
CA GLN A 961 -65.25 26.35 -10.08
C GLN A 961 -66.17 26.81 -8.93
N LYS A 962 -65.63 27.49 -7.91
CA LYS A 962 -66.43 28.10 -6.82
C LYS A 962 -67.45 29.12 -7.35
N LYS A 963 -67.08 29.95 -8.32
CA LYS A 963 -67.98 30.93 -8.96
C LYS A 963 -69.09 30.23 -9.75
N LEU A 964 -68.79 29.14 -10.46
CA LEU A 964 -69.79 28.32 -11.16
C LEU A 964 -70.74 27.58 -10.20
N GLU A 965 -70.25 27.11 -9.05
CA GLU A 965 -71.06 26.47 -8.01
C GLU A 965 -72.10 27.43 -7.43
N ILE A 966 -71.70 28.67 -7.11
CA ILE A 966 -72.61 29.74 -6.65
C ILE A 966 -73.68 30.06 -7.71
N ILE A 967 -73.29 30.15 -8.99
CA ILE A 967 -74.23 30.42 -10.09
C ILE A 967 -75.21 29.25 -10.27
N ALA A 968 -74.74 28.00 -10.20
CA ALA A 968 -75.58 26.81 -10.29
C ALA A 968 -76.60 26.74 -9.14
N GLU A 969 -76.21 27.13 -7.93
CA GLU A 969 -77.11 27.20 -6.78
C GLU A 969 -78.16 28.33 -6.92
N GLN A 970 -77.76 29.51 -7.39
CA GLN A 970 -78.68 30.60 -7.70
C GLN A 970 -79.71 30.19 -8.79
N GLN A 971 -79.26 29.42 -9.80
CA GLN A 971 -80.15 28.85 -10.82
C GLN A 971 -81.11 27.81 -10.23
N ARG A 972 -80.64 26.90 -9.37
CA ARG A 972 -81.51 25.92 -8.68
C ARG A 972 -82.61 26.61 -7.87
N GLN A 973 -82.27 27.65 -7.10
CA GLN A 973 -83.25 28.43 -6.34
C GLN A 973 -84.26 29.15 -7.25
N THR A 974 -83.80 29.68 -8.38
CA THR A 974 -84.68 30.34 -9.37
C THR A 974 -85.64 29.32 -10.02
N ILE A 975 -85.17 28.12 -10.35
CA ILE A 975 -86.00 27.04 -10.89
C ILE A 975 -87.07 26.62 -9.87
N ALA A 976 -86.70 26.40 -8.60
CA ALA A 976 -87.66 26.05 -7.55
C ALA A 976 -88.75 27.12 -7.33
N GLN A 977 -88.41 28.42 -7.45
CA GLN A 977 -89.40 29.50 -7.43
C GLN A 977 -90.34 29.46 -8.64
N LEU A 978 -89.82 29.19 -9.84
CA LEU A 978 -90.62 29.05 -11.06
C LEU A 978 -91.54 27.82 -11.01
N GLU A 979 -91.10 26.71 -10.43
CA GLU A 979 -91.92 25.51 -10.22
C GLU A 979 -93.08 25.77 -9.25
N GLU A 980 -92.84 26.41 -8.09
CA GLU A 980 -93.89 26.77 -7.14
C GLU A 980 -94.86 27.82 -7.72
N LEU A 981 -94.38 28.80 -8.50
CA LEU A 981 -95.24 29.72 -9.25
C LEU A 981 -96.10 28.99 -10.29
N THR A 982 -95.51 28.04 -11.04
CA THR A 982 -96.23 27.24 -12.05
C THR A 982 -97.29 26.34 -11.40
N LYS A 983 -96.99 25.78 -10.22
CA LYS A 983 -97.90 24.98 -9.39
C LYS A 983 -99.08 25.81 -8.88
N ARG A 984 -98.84 27.03 -8.38
CA ARG A 984 -99.89 28.00 -7.99
C ARG A 984 -100.74 28.45 -9.17
N LEU A 985 -100.11 28.74 -10.32
CA LEU A 985 -100.82 29.08 -11.55
C LEU A 985 -101.73 27.92 -11.99
N THR A 986 -101.23 26.68 -11.90
CA THR A 986 -101.99 25.47 -12.22
C THR A 986 -103.15 25.21 -11.24
N SER A 987 -102.97 25.45 -9.93
CA SER A 987 -104.08 25.35 -8.96
C SER A 987 -105.14 26.42 -9.21
N ASN A 988 -104.73 27.65 -9.53
CA ASN A 988 -105.66 28.74 -9.80
C ASN A 988 -106.43 28.53 -11.11
N PHE A 989 -105.78 28.02 -12.16
CA PHE A 989 -106.48 27.61 -13.38
C PHE A 989 -107.46 26.44 -13.15
N LYS A 990 -107.15 25.49 -12.26
CA LYS A 990 -108.11 24.44 -11.86
C LYS A 990 -109.29 25.01 -11.07
N ALA A 991 -109.06 25.92 -10.14
CA ALA A 991 -110.12 26.58 -9.38
C ALA A 991 -111.05 27.39 -10.29
N TYR A 992 -110.50 28.30 -11.10
CA TYR A 992 -111.24 29.09 -12.08
C TYR A 992 -111.99 28.21 -13.09
N ARG A 993 -111.38 27.12 -13.56
CA ARG A 993 -112.07 26.16 -14.42
C ARG A 993 -113.27 25.53 -13.71
N ASN A 994 -113.12 25.09 -12.47
CA ASN A 994 -114.22 24.50 -11.71
C ASN A 994 -115.36 25.51 -11.48
N GLU A 995 -115.04 26.79 -11.24
CA GLU A 995 -116.03 27.87 -11.14
C GLU A 995 -116.78 28.09 -12.48
N VAL A 996 -116.07 28.07 -13.61
CA VAL A 996 -116.68 28.19 -14.95
C VAL A 996 -117.51 26.96 -15.32
N ASP A 997 -116.99 25.75 -15.09
CA ASP A 997 -117.72 24.50 -15.35
C ASP A 997 -118.97 24.39 -14.44
N ALA A 998 -118.93 24.92 -13.20
CA ALA A 998 -120.09 25.06 -12.32
C ALA A 998 -121.10 26.12 -12.82
N ALA A 999 -120.67 27.32 -13.18
CA ALA A 999 -121.56 28.36 -13.71
C ALA A 999 -122.24 27.93 -15.03
N ILE A 1000 -121.57 27.12 -15.86
CA ILE A 1000 -122.17 26.49 -17.05
C ILE A 1000 -123.18 25.40 -16.67
N SER A 1001 -122.95 24.66 -15.59
CA SER A 1001 -123.93 23.71 -15.04
C SER A 1001 -125.19 24.42 -14.54
N ASP A 1002 -125.03 25.50 -13.78
CA ASP A 1002 -126.14 26.31 -13.25
C ASP A 1002 -126.95 26.96 -14.39
N LEU A 1003 -126.27 27.49 -15.42
CA LEU A 1003 -126.92 28.00 -16.63
C LEU A 1003 -127.70 26.91 -17.39
N ARG A 1004 -127.17 25.68 -17.48
CA ARG A 1004 -127.89 24.55 -18.08
C ARG A 1004 -129.10 24.13 -17.26
N GLN A 1005 -128.99 24.14 -15.93
CA GLN A 1005 -130.11 23.82 -15.05
C GLN A 1005 -131.20 24.90 -15.12
N ALA A 1006 -130.81 26.19 -15.14
CA ALA A 1006 -131.72 27.31 -15.34
C ALA A 1006 -132.44 27.25 -16.70
N ALA A 1007 -131.70 26.94 -17.79
CA ALA A 1007 -132.27 26.75 -19.12
C ALA A 1007 -133.28 25.60 -19.15
N ASN A 1008 -132.91 24.42 -18.63
CA ASN A 1008 -133.78 23.24 -18.60
C ASN A 1008 -135.04 23.47 -17.74
N ASN A 1009 -134.93 24.19 -16.62
CA ASN A 1009 -136.09 24.59 -15.81
C ASN A 1009 -137.01 25.57 -16.57
N ASN A 1010 -136.42 26.49 -17.36
CA ASN A 1010 -137.18 27.44 -18.17
C ASN A 1010 -137.86 26.77 -19.37
N ASP A 1011 -137.22 25.77 -20.00
CA ASP A 1011 -137.81 24.94 -21.06
C ASP A 1011 -138.97 24.08 -20.51
N GLN A 1012 -138.85 23.55 -19.29
CA GLN A 1012 -139.97 22.89 -18.60
C GLN A 1012 -141.13 23.85 -18.32
N ALA A 1013 -140.86 25.07 -17.86
CA ALA A 1013 -141.88 26.10 -17.67
C ALA A 1013 -142.53 26.53 -19.01
N LEU A 1014 -141.75 26.62 -20.08
CA LEU A 1014 -142.25 26.91 -21.43
C LEU A 1014 -143.14 25.77 -21.94
N THR A 1015 -142.77 24.51 -21.67
CA THR A 1015 -143.58 23.34 -22.02
C THR A 1015 -144.90 23.33 -21.26
N GLN A 1016 -144.89 23.59 -19.94
CA GLN A 1016 -146.14 23.75 -19.18
C GLN A 1016 -147.04 24.86 -19.75
N LYS A 1017 -146.47 25.99 -20.18
CA LYS A 1017 -147.26 27.06 -20.81
C LYS A 1017 -147.73 26.74 -22.23
N LEU A 1018 -147.01 25.90 -22.97
CA LEU A 1018 -147.48 25.35 -24.25
C LEU A 1018 -148.64 24.36 -24.04
N ASP A 1019 -148.58 23.50 -23.03
CA ASP A 1019 -149.66 22.57 -22.68
C ASP A 1019 -150.91 23.31 -22.17
N GLU A 1020 -150.75 24.33 -21.30
CA GLU A 1020 -151.85 25.22 -20.89
C GLU A 1020 -152.51 25.91 -22.11
N MET A 1021 -151.69 26.44 -23.05
CA MET A 1021 -152.22 27.02 -24.29
C MET A 1021 -152.89 25.97 -25.20
N ALA A 1022 -152.39 24.74 -25.24
CA ALA A 1022 -153.00 23.65 -26.00
C ALA A 1022 -154.37 23.27 -25.41
N GLU A 1023 -154.50 23.20 -24.08
CA GLU A 1023 -155.78 22.94 -23.40
C GLU A 1023 -156.78 24.08 -23.63
N VAL A 1024 -156.36 25.34 -23.50
CA VAL A 1024 -157.20 26.52 -23.80
C VAL A 1024 -157.64 26.54 -25.26
N THR A 1025 -156.73 26.26 -26.20
CA THR A 1025 -157.05 26.20 -27.64
C THR A 1025 -157.97 25.01 -27.96
N GLY A 1026 -157.83 23.89 -27.25
CA GLY A 1026 -158.74 22.74 -27.32
C GLY A 1026 -160.16 23.10 -26.87
N ARG A 1027 -160.30 23.77 -25.72
CA ARG A 1027 -161.59 24.28 -25.22
C ARG A 1027 -162.22 25.29 -26.19
N MET A 1028 -161.44 26.22 -26.75
CA MET A 1028 -161.93 27.16 -27.78
C MET A 1028 -162.40 26.45 -29.06
N ARG A 1029 -161.70 25.40 -29.51
CA ARG A 1029 -162.11 24.60 -30.68
C ARG A 1029 -163.45 23.90 -30.46
N TRP A 1030 -163.70 23.37 -29.26
CA TRP A 1030 -164.95 22.68 -28.91
C TRP A 1030 -166.17 23.61 -28.90
N VAL A 1031 -166.01 24.85 -28.46
CA VAL A 1031 -167.10 25.85 -28.40
C VAL A 1031 -167.47 26.41 -29.80
N MET A 1032 -166.54 26.41 -30.76
CA MET A 1032 -166.70 27.08 -32.06
C MET A 1032 -167.34 26.25 -33.19
N LYS A 1033 -167.65 24.97 -32.93
CA LYS A 1033 -168.50 24.09 -33.78
C LYS A 1033 -168.24 24.15 -35.30
N LEU A 1034 -166.97 24.12 -35.68
CA LEU A 1034 -166.50 24.03 -37.08
C LEU A 1034 -166.10 22.58 -37.39
N GLU A 1035 -167.11 21.78 -37.72
CA GLU A 1035 -166.95 20.51 -38.42
C GLU A 1035 -166.93 20.77 -39.94
N ASP A 1036 -165.97 20.17 -40.64
CA ASP A 1036 -165.76 20.14 -42.09
C ASP A 1036 -165.51 21.48 -42.84
N ILE A 1037 -165.07 21.34 -44.11
CA ILE A 1037 -164.72 22.39 -45.09
C ILE A 1037 -163.39 23.12 -44.73
N VAL A 1038 -162.27 23.00 -45.46
CA VAL A 1038 -161.99 22.42 -46.80
C VAL A 1038 -160.90 21.34 -46.70
N ASN A 1039 -161.06 20.27 -47.48
CA ASN A 1039 -160.02 19.27 -47.74
C ASN A 1039 -159.74 19.19 -49.26
N HIS A 1040 -158.67 18.49 -49.68
CA HIS A 1040 -158.07 18.47 -51.04
C HIS A 1040 -157.14 19.68 -51.33
N ASN A 1041 -156.03 19.56 -52.06
CA ASN A 1041 -155.56 18.49 -52.97
C ASN A 1041 -154.11 18.05 -52.69
N HIS A 1042 -153.78 16.80 -53.08
CA HIS A 1042 -152.51 16.23 -53.63
C HIS A 1042 -151.11 16.79 -53.21
N HIS A 1043 -150.03 16.01 -53.09
CA HIS A 1043 -149.75 14.63 -53.54
C HIS A 1043 -148.61 13.96 -52.70
N ASP A 1044 -148.54 12.63 -52.73
CA ASP A 1044 -147.45 11.76 -52.22
C ASP A 1044 -146.11 11.86 -53.05
N PRO A 1045 -144.99 11.19 -52.70
CA PRO A 1045 -143.97 11.68 -51.75
C PRO A 1045 -142.52 11.48 -52.31
N VAL A 1046 -141.58 10.98 -51.47
CA VAL A 1046 -140.28 10.32 -51.82
C VAL A 1046 -139.00 11.19 -52.00
N GLN A 1047 -137.96 10.71 -51.28
CA GLN A 1047 -136.49 10.78 -51.46
C GLN A 1047 -135.86 11.71 -52.52
N GLY A 1048 -134.88 12.51 -52.05
CA GLY A 1048 -133.46 12.23 -52.31
C GLY A 1048 -132.78 12.84 -53.55
N GLN A 1049 -131.50 13.20 -53.38
CA GLN A 1049 -130.56 13.67 -54.42
C GLN A 1049 -130.94 14.99 -55.13
N ALA A 1050 -130.05 15.67 -55.85
CA ALA A 1050 -128.63 15.96 -55.54
C ALA A 1050 -128.19 17.21 -56.33
N GLN A 1051 -127.16 17.90 -55.83
CA GLN A 1051 -126.18 18.70 -56.59
C GLN A 1051 -126.61 19.45 -57.86
N HIS A 1052 -126.43 20.77 -57.86
CA HIS A 1052 -125.31 21.37 -58.61
C HIS A 1052 -124.70 22.49 -57.73
N SER A 1053 -123.37 22.58 -57.54
CA SER A 1053 -122.32 22.93 -58.51
C SER A 1053 -122.52 24.34 -59.08
N ARG A 1054 -121.50 25.19 -59.21
CA ARG A 1054 -120.04 24.97 -59.39
C ARG A 1054 -119.33 26.31 -59.05
N ARG A 1055 -118.01 26.50 -58.91
CA ARG A 1055 -116.74 25.83 -59.32
C ARG A 1055 -115.66 26.10 -58.26
N ASP A 1056 -114.40 25.65 -58.27
CA ASP A 1056 -113.55 24.51 -58.76
C ASP A 1056 -112.11 25.03 -58.37
N HIS A 1057 -111.00 24.34 -58.09
CA HIS A 1057 -110.40 22.98 -57.98
C HIS A 1057 -109.00 23.22 -57.31
N VAL A 1058 -108.02 22.34 -56.96
CA VAL A 1058 -107.70 20.89 -56.87
C VAL A 1058 -106.32 20.82 -56.14
N SER A 1059 -105.83 19.80 -55.41
CA SER A 1059 -106.39 18.72 -54.55
C SER A 1059 -105.26 18.09 -53.70
N ARG A 1060 -105.61 17.26 -52.70
CA ARG A 1060 -104.76 16.22 -52.05
C ARG A 1060 -104.92 14.88 -52.84
N PRO A 1061 -104.40 13.67 -52.47
CA PRO A 1061 -103.47 13.19 -51.42
C PRO A 1061 -102.38 12.22 -52.01
N PRO A 1062 -102.16 10.95 -51.56
CA PRO A 1062 -101.70 10.40 -50.26
C PRO A 1062 -100.27 9.77 -50.35
N SER A 1063 -99.91 8.86 -49.42
CA SER A 1063 -98.58 8.22 -49.22
C SER A 1063 -98.50 6.73 -49.60
N ALA A 1064 -97.29 6.17 -49.89
CA ALA A 1064 -96.69 4.97 -49.25
C ALA A 1064 -95.37 4.44 -49.92
N HIS A 1065 -94.47 3.79 -49.14
CA HIS A 1065 -93.32 2.89 -49.50
C HIS A 1065 -92.21 3.44 -50.46
N GLU A 1066 -90.92 3.03 -50.46
CA GLU A 1066 -90.11 2.12 -49.61
C GLU A 1066 -88.58 2.49 -49.58
N GLU A 1067 -87.73 1.61 -49.03
CA GLU A 1067 -86.27 1.70 -48.76
C GLU A 1067 -85.33 1.60 -50.01
N PRO A 1068 -83.96 1.58 -49.91
CA PRO A 1068 -83.03 1.99 -48.84
C PRO A 1068 -81.78 2.81 -49.31
N LEU A 1069 -80.99 3.37 -48.38
CA LEU A 1069 -79.49 3.26 -48.39
C LEU A 1069 -78.80 3.85 -47.13
N LYS A 1070 -77.69 3.22 -46.71
CA LYS A 1070 -76.88 3.61 -45.52
C LYS A 1070 -75.86 4.71 -45.85
N ARG A 1071 -75.64 5.65 -44.91
CA ARG A 1071 -74.32 6.29 -44.70
C ARG A 1071 -74.17 6.92 -43.31
N SER A 1072 -73.13 6.54 -42.59
CA SER A 1072 -72.52 7.34 -41.53
C SER A 1072 -71.30 8.09 -42.09
N ARG A 1073 -70.91 9.22 -41.48
CA ARG A 1073 -69.50 9.61 -41.35
C ARG A 1073 -69.28 10.74 -40.35
N SER A 1074 -68.12 10.66 -39.69
CA SER A 1074 -67.54 11.61 -38.74
C SER A 1074 -66.59 12.62 -39.47
N PRO A 1075 -65.98 13.62 -38.80
CA PRO A 1075 -65.55 14.88 -39.44
C PRO A 1075 -64.09 14.90 -39.96
N THR A 1076 -63.77 15.84 -40.87
CA THR A 1076 -62.41 16.41 -41.10
C THR A 1076 -62.40 17.52 -42.18
N LYS A 1077 -61.44 18.48 -42.08
CA LYS A 1077 -60.83 19.43 -43.07
C LYS A 1077 -60.22 20.62 -42.27
N ASN A 1078 -59.17 21.37 -42.63
CA ASN A 1078 -58.09 21.43 -43.67
C ASN A 1078 -57.10 22.56 -43.22
N VAL A 1079 -55.85 22.81 -43.69
CA VAL A 1079 -54.77 22.16 -44.48
C VAL A 1079 -53.48 23.00 -44.19
N LEU A 1080 -52.32 22.45 -43.77
CA LEU A 1080 -51.24 21.77 -44.51
C LEU A 1080 -50.29 22.67 -45.37
N THR A 1081 -49.07 22.98 -44.88
CA THR A 1081 -47.83 23.41 -45.62
C THR A 1081 -47.82 24.78 -46.37
N LYS A 1082 -46.71 25.43 -46.79
CA LYS A 1082 -45.25 25.09 -46.95
C LYS A 1082 -44.33 26.34 -47.07
N HIS A 1083 -43.00 26.16 -46.92
CA HIS A 1083 -41.87 27.02 -47.42
C HIS A 1083 -41.67 28.45 -46.83
N ARG A 1084 -40.52 29.17 -46.99
CA ARG A 1084 -39.05 28.85 -47.09
C ARG A 1084 -38.26 30.17 -47.29
N ARG A 1085 -37.17 30.44 -46.54
CA ARG A 1085 -35.97 31.16 -47.06
C ARG A 1085 -34.73 30.99 -46.17
N LYS A 1086 -33.55 31.29 -46.74
CA LYS A 1086 -32.23 31.37 -46.09
C LYS A 1086 -31.77 32.83 -46.09
N ASP A 1087 -30.74 33.13 -45.29
CA ASP A 1087 -29.47 33.80 -45.63
C ASP A 1087 -29.02 34.74 -44.47
N SER A 1088 -27.75 34.96 -44.10
CA SER A 1088 -26.46 34.25 -44.20
C SER A 1088 -25.32 35.30 -44.12
N ALA A 1089 -24.85 35.67 -42.92
CA ALA A 1089 -23.56 36.35 -42.72
C ALA A 1089 -23.16 36.41 -41.23
N LYS A 1090 -21.88 36.58 -40.82
CA LYS A 1090 -20.59 36.06 -41.35
C LYS A 1090 -19.47 36.35 -40.31
N ALA A 1091 -18.75 35.32 -39.85
CA ALA A 1091 -17.40 35.30 -39.23
C ALA A 1091 -16.95 36.37 -38.20
N SER A 1092 -16.32 35.93 -37.09
CA SER A 1092 -14.94 36.32 -36.71
C SER A 1092 -14.60 36.01 -35.25
N ARG A 1093 -13.50 35.26 -35.04
CA ARG A 1093 -12.91 34.82 -33.74
C ARG A 1093 -13.76 33.80 -32.98
#